data_AF-G2XT01-F1
#
_entry.id   AF-G2XT01-F1
#
_cell.length_a   1.000
_cell.length_b   1.000
_cell.length_c   1.000
_cell.angle_alpha   90.00
_cell.angle_beta   90.00
_cell.angle_gamma   90.00
#
_symmetry.space_group_name_H-M   'P 1'
#
loop_
_entity.id
_entity.type
_entity.pdbx_description
1 polymer ?
#
loop_
_entity_poly.entity_id
_entity_poly.type
_entity_poly.pdbx_seq_one_letter_code
_entity_poly.pdbx_strand_id
1 'polypeptide(L)'
;MRIAAPEWGSVKLLYEQLLYVVLRATIFIRESGFTELAVAIWQGVLEINFEGQISVHTEHEASGPVENRTVELFGEFWEAEVPRVGEPGSLGWKVFAATGDDSKVPTAQTDEPEMSLNGQDLFQSWVIAESSRSKASRVPARTMDDTVEDDPYRVILFTDIDNFLVRLPRSAEYLRRSLLNALLIFCHLPSMPTQDHESSVDWGHDSCLYNEMLDYDSGWVKEKYLKKKSTEESIEGEETKVSSVFETPTANLAIAPESMFSNGWFSSFKPWREVYGNEDNGPISYSWVRNTLKQLTQSYPIEDLAEYYMAFEWINEPVTIKKVAKTIIKQHSSSLKLYNAYAMIEWSKGNQEISNGIYTAALGRNQSMTCAPELKDNKDSVHLWKSLIWANISTGARETALSHLLSIPHGIPKPTTSTETTPTALLKTQQHLSSARDYFLTTQNHTHAVLYTELLALLKYLTTSSTSAPQSPQQGNITSALEILTAFSTQLSSRLTSPQLAYPLSLLHQSTARLLHHHAKSGPYRPQTLHSQLTTSLRLFPNNTIFFSLLTSPTIGITKLVSPVTLSTLFSDLLHGSNSSTHNILPLYLNIIHHYLQNTQSASPNLNTINSTFVSALNIKGSKSNLDSGLASSSALWRLYLLFCDVYPQFLPSSSSSTSVSSSKALILQSGSSSRENAREEMNCKANGIVELWKQAIARTPWCKGIYMAGFERICEMGDDDGNDGRKDKISKDEEVNKQLKHIWRVMGEKEVRVHVDLEGVWDEEE
;
A
#
# COMPACT_ATOMS: atom_id res chain seq x y z
N MET A 1 31.45 21.55 35.73
CA MET A 1 31.36 20.17 35.21
C MET A 1 30.06 20.09 34.41
N ARG A 2 30.11 20.25 33.09
CA ARG A 2 28.95 20.06 32.22
C ARG A 2 28.71 18.55 32.16
N ILE A 3 27.61 18.07 32.72
CA ILE A 3 27.17 16.70 32.54
C ILE A 3 26.93 16.55 31.03
N ALA A 4 27.70 15.68 30.39
CA ALA A 4 27.50 15.34 28.99
C ALA A 4 26.10 14.71 28.88
N ALA A 5 25.17 15.41 28.23
CA ALA A 5 23.90 14.83 27.85
C ALA A 5 24.21 13.59 26.97
N PRO A 6 23.61 12.42 27.22
CA PRO A 6 23.78 11.28 26.34
C PRO A 6 23.36 11.70 24.91
N GLU A 7 24.13 11.20 23.94
CA GLU A 7 23.98 11.49 22.51
C GLU A 7 22.55 11.16 22.05
N TRP A 8 21.68 12.17 21.99
CA TRP A 8 20.27 12.04 21.57
C TRP A 8 20.10 11.30 20.22
N GLY A 9 21.12 11.30 19.36
CA GLY A 9 21.12 10.54 18.11
C GLY A 9 21.15 9.01 18.30
N SER A 10 21.88 8.51 19.29
CA SER A 10 21.94 7.06 19.59
C SER A 10 20.62 6.55 20.18
N VAL A 11 20.02 7.34 21.07
CA VAL A 11 18.71 7.04 21.67
C VAL A 11 17.61 7.04 20.61
N LYS A 12 17.62 8.01 19.68
CA LYS A 12 16.69 8.05 18.55
C LYS A 12 16.74 6.77 17.72
N LEU A 13 17.94 6.36 17.31
CA LEU A 13 18.13 5.19 16.47
C LEU A 13 17.64 3.91 17.16
N LEU A 14 17.87 3.78 18.48
CA LEU A 14 17.39 2.65 19.26
C LEU A 14 15.86 2.53 19.19
N TYR A 15 15.10 3.60 19.41
CA TYR A 15 13.64 3.55 19.33
C TYR A 15 13.15 3.27 17.90
N GLU A 16 13.77 3.86 16.88
CA GLU A 16 13.44 3.54 15.48
C GLU A 16 13.67 2.05 15.16
N GLN A 17 14.72 1.45 15.71
CA GLN A 17 15.00 0.01 15.60
C GLN A 17 14.01 -0.84 16.39
N LEU A 18 13.63 -0.44 17.62
CA LEU A 18 12.63 -1.15 18.42
C LEU A 18 11.28 -1.17 17.71
N LEU A 19 10.84 -0.04 17.15
CA LEU A 19 9.61 0.03 16.35
C LEU A 19 9.67 -0.88 15.12
N TYR A 20 10.81 -0.92 14.43
CA TYR A 20 11.04 -1.84 13.32
C TYR A 20 10.95 -3.31 13.75
N VAL A 21 11.55 -3.67 14.89
CA VAL A 21 11.50 -5.04 15.43
C VAL A 21 10.07 -5.43 15.80
N VAL A 22 9.32 -4.56 16.49
CA VAL A 22 7.91 -4.82 16.82
C VAL A 22 7.07 -5.00 15.56
N LEU A 23 7.25 -4.13 14.56
CA LEU A 23 6.56 -4.27 13.27
C LEU A 23 6.89 -5.61 12.60
N ARG A 24 8.17 -5.96 12.49
CA ARG A 24 8.60 -7.23 11.88
C ARG A 24 8.10 -8.45 12.64
N ALA A 25 8.15 -8.42 13.97
CA ALA A 25 7.69 -9.51 14.81
C ALA A 25 6.16 -9.68 14.69
N THR A 26 5.38 -8.61 14.74
CA THR A 26 3.92 -8.69 14.64
C THR A 26 3.45 -9.13 13.25
N ILE A 27 4.15 -8.74 12.17
CA ILE A 27 3.88 -9.29 10.83
C ILE A 27 4.18 -10.79 10.80
N PHE A 28 5.31 -11.22 11.34
CA PHE A 28 5.65 -12.66 11.41
C PHE A 28 4.60 -13.46 12.20
N ILE A 29 4.24 -13.00 13.40
CA ILE A 29 3.23 -13.63 14.27
C ILE A 29 1.89 -13.75 13.52
N ARG A 30 1.46 -12.69 12.84
CA ARG A 30 0.23 -12.70 12.04
C ARG A 30 0.31 -13.64 10.85
N GLU A 31 1.40 -13.59 10.06
CA GLU A 31 1.61 -14.45 8.89
C GLU A 31 1.68 -15.94 9.29
N SER A 32 2.11 -16.25 10.52
CA SER A 32 2.07 -17.60 11.11
C SER A 32 0.69 -18.05 11.60
N GLY A 33 -0.31 -17.15 11.60
CA GLY A 33 -1.70 -17.42 11.95
C GLY A 33 -2.11 -16.99 13.36
N PHE A 34 -1.23 -16.39 14.16
CA PHE A 34 -1.53 -15.88 15.51
C PHE A 34 -1.99 -14.42 15.46
N THR A 35 -3.06 -14.15 14.71
CA THR A 35 -3.47 -12.77 14.40
C THR A 35 -3.95 -11.99 15.62
N GLU A 36 -4.68 -12.63 16.53
CA GLU A 36 -5.10 -12.05 17.81
C GLU A 36 -3.91 -11.63 18.68
N LEU A 37 -2.82 -12.40 18.74
CA LEU A 37 -1.63 -12.00 19.50
C LEU A 37 -0.99 -10.76 18.85
N ALA A 38 -0.87 -10.75 17.53
CA ALA A 38 -0.35 -9.59 16.81
C ALA A 38 -1.22 -8.35 17.03
N VAL A 39 -2.56 -8.49 16.97
CA VAL A 39 -3.51 -7.41 17.25
C VAL A 39 -3.43 -6.96 18.71
N ALA A 40 -3.31 -7.89 19.66
CA ALA A 40 -3.15 -7.58 21.09
C ALA A 40 -1.90 -6.74 21.36
N ILE A 41 -0.76 -7.12 20.76
CA ILE A 41 0.48 -6.35 20.85
C ILE A 41 0.25 -4.92 20.36
N TRP A 42 -0.40 -4.76 19.20
CA TRP A 42 -0.70 -3.43 18.66
C TRP A 42 -1.67 -2.64 19.53
N GLN A 43 -2.73 -3.26 20.05
CA GLN A 43 -3.61 -2.62 21.05
C GLN A 43 -2.79 -2.12 22.24
N GLY A 44 -1.91 -2.95 22.79
CA GLY A 44 -1.03 -2.61 23.90
C GLY A 44 -0.11 -1.42 23.60
N VAL A 45 0.64 -1.45 22.49
CA VAL A 45 1.55 -0.33 22.19
C VAL A 45 0.81 0.95 21.82
N LEU A 46 -0.40 0.88 21.25
CA LEU A 46 -1.19 2.08 20.94
C LEU A 46 -1.76 2.70 22.21
N GLU A 47 -2.36 1.89 23.08
CA GLU A 47 -2.90 2.33 24.37
C GLU A 47 -1.83 3.01 25.22
N ILE A 48 -0.65 2.40 25.36
CA ILE A 48 0.41 2.95 26.22
C ILE A 48 1.01 4.26 25.68
N ASN A 49 1.03 4.46 24.35
CA ASN A 49 1.70 5.60 23.72
C ASN A 49 0.77 6.78 23.36
N PHE A 50 -0.52 6.52 23.12
CA PHE A 50 -1.52 7.53 22.73
C PHE A 50 -2.59 7.74 23.80
N GLU A 51 -3.01 6.67 24.48
CA GLU A 51 -4.03 6.69 25.53
C GLU A 51 -3.43 6.55 26.94
N GLY A 52 -2.13 6.76 27.11
CA GLY A 52 -1.44 6.63 28.39
C GLY A 52 -1.59 7.84 29.31
N GLN A 53 -1.43 7.64 30.63
CA GLN A 53 -1.47 8.70 31.62
C GLN A 53 -0.40 9.79 31.38
N ILE A 54 -0.86 11.05 31.30
CA ILE A 54 -0.05 12.26 31.14
C ILE A 54 0.67 12.65 32.46
N SER A 55 0.26 12.10 33.60
CA SER A 55 0.61 12.61 34.92
C SER A 55 1.41 11.62 35.78
N VAL A 56 2.71 11.45 35.49
CA VAL A 56 3.76 11.30 36.52
C VAL A 56 5.07 11.91 35.98
N HIS A 57 5.81 12.57 36.88
CA HIS A 57 6.71 13.71 36.70
C HIS A 57 8.04 13.49 35.96
N THR A 58 8.59 14.63 35.49
CA THR A 58 9.98 14.99 35.12
C THR A 58 10.86 13.98 34.38
N GLU A 59 11.24 14.39 33.16
CA GLU A 59 12.17 13.74 32.20
C GLU A 59 13.61 13.50 32.73
N HIS A 60 13.84 13.62 34.05
CA HIS A 60 15.15 13.59 34.70
C HIS A 60 15.21 12.75 35.99
N GLU A 61 14.20 11.96 36.33
CA GLU A 61 14.31 11.02 37.46
C GLU A 61 14.60 9.59 36.98
N ALA A 62 15.54 8.93 37.65
CA ALA A 62 16.13 7.67 37.25
C ALA A 62 15.11 6.52 37.09
N SER A 63 15.40 5.65 36.12
CA SER A 63 14.76 4.36 35.86
C SER A 63 14.72 3.53 37.15
N GLY A 64 13.52 3.14 37.57
CA GLY A 64 13.30 2.42 38.82
C GLY A 64 11.80 2.28 39.15
N PRO A 65 11.37 2.53 40.40
CA PRO A 65 10.08 2.06 40.92
C PRO A 65 8.82 2.66 40.26
N VAL A 66 8.92 3.81 39.60
CA VAL A 66 7.78 4.48 38.93
C VAL A 66 7.48 3.87 37.56
N GLU A 67 8.51 3.37 36.86
CA GLU A 67 8.34 2.72 35.56
C GLU A 67 7.66 1.36 35.70
N ASN A 68 7.98 0.59 36.75
CA ASN A 68 7.32 -0.68 37.06
C ASN A 68 5.85 -0.46 37.42
N ARG A 69 5.55 0.55 38.25
CA ARG A 69 4.17 0.87 38.63
C ARG A 69 3.27 1.23 37.44
N THR A 70 3.82 1.90 36.42
CA THR A 70 3.06 2.25 35.21
C THR A 70 2.71 1.00 34.40
N VAL A 71 3.64 0.05 34.31
CA VAL A 71 3.43 -1.23 33.64
C VAL A 71 2.46 -2.10 34.43
N GLU A 72 2.56 -2.13 35.76
CA GLU A 72 1.61 -2.82 36.65
C GLU A 72 0.18 -2.29 36.49
N LEU A 73 -0.01 -0.96 36.52
CA LEU A 73 -1.33 -0.33 36.31
C LEU A 73 -1.88 -0.55 34.89
N PHE A 74 -0.99 -0.68 33.90
CA PHE A 74 -1.39 -1.04 32.55
C PHE A 74 -1.81 -2.52 32.48
N GLY A 75 -1.09 -3.40 33.19
CA GLY A 75 -1.49 -4.80 33.37
C GLY A 75 -2.88 -4.92 34.01
N GLU A 76 -3.18 -4.16 35.06
CA GLU A 76 -4.52 -4.12 35.66
C GLU A 76 -5.61 -3.71 34.64
N PHE A 77 -5.33 -2.74 33.77
CA PHE A 77 -6.23 -2.37 32.69
C PHE A 77 -6.41 -3.50 31.66
N TRP A 78 -5.33 -4.20 31.31
CA TRP A 78 -5.37 -5.30 30.36
C TRP A 78 -6.22 -6.46 30.88
N GLU A 79 -6.00 -6.84 32.15
CA GLU A 79 -6.68 -7.92 32.85
C GLU A 79 -8.14 -7.58 33.24
N ALA A 80 -8.51 -6.29 33.23
CA ALA A 80 -9.90 -5.88 33.42
C ALA A 80 -10.81 -6.18 32.21
N GLU A 81 -10.23 -6.60 31.07
CA GLU A 81 -10.94 -7.00 29.84
C GLU A 81 -11.93 -5.95 29.28
N VAL A 82 -11.74 -4.68 29.65
CA VAL A 82 -12.49 -3.54 29.10
C VAL A 82 -12.18 -3.33 27.61
N PRO A 83 -13.03 -2.63 26.83
CA PRO A 83 -12.80 -2.48 25.40
C PRO A 83 -11.50 -1.71 25.11
N ARG A 84 -10.61 -2.31 24.31
CA ARG A 84 -9.29 -1.78 23.95
C ARG A 84 -9.34 -1.01 22.61
N VAL A 85 -8.29 -0.26 22.27
CA VAL A 85 -8.19 0.44 20.98
C VAL A 85 -8.58 -0.47 19.79
N GLY A 86 -9.38 0.08 18.88
CA GLY A 86 -9.96 -0.62 17.73
C GLY A 86 -11.28 -1.34 18.02
N GLU A 87 -11.58 -1.63 19.29
CA GLU A 87 -12.84 -2.28 19.68
C GLU A 87 -13.99 -1.28 19.80
N PRO A 88 -15.23 -1.73 19.54
CA PRO A 88 -16.41 -0.89 19.67
C PRO A 88 -16.60 -0.43 21.12
N GLY A 89 -16.72 0.89 21.31
CA GLY A 89 -16.97 1.48 22.62
C GLY A 89 -15.71 1.70 23.48
N SER A 90 -14.51 1.47 22.95
CA SER A 90 -13.27 1.80 23.67
C SER A 90 -13.17 3.29 23.99
N LEU A 91 -12.79 3.56 25.24
CA LEU A 91 -12.50 4.88 25.78
C LEU A 91 -11.01 5.08 26.09
N GLY A 92 -10.20 4.03 25.90
CA GLY A 92 -8.77 4.02 26.17
C GLY A 92 -8.37 3.91 27.64
N TRP A 93 -7.12 3.51 27.86
CA TRP A 93 -6.53 3.32 29.19
C TRP A 93 -6.58 4.59 30.05
N LYS A 94 -6.40 5.77 29.44
CA LYS A 94 -6.46 7.08 30.12
C LYS A 94 -7.75 7.27 30.91
N VAL A 95 -8.89 6.88 30.31
CA VAL A 95 -10.19 7.05 30.95
C VAL A 95 -10.34 6.05 32.08
N PHE A 96 -10.00 4.77 31.84
CA PHE A 96 -10.03 3.73 32.87
C PHE A 96 -9.22 4.11 34.11
N ALA A 97 -8.00 4.61 33.91
CA ALA A 97 -7.12 5.00 35.00
C ALA A 97 -7.59 6.27 35.76
N ALA A 98 -8.50 7.05 35.18
CA ALA A 98 -9.10 8.23 35.81
C ALA A 98 -10.42 7.94 36.52
N THR A 99 -11.24 7.02 35.98
CA THR A 99 -12.57 6.71 36.52
C THR A 99 -12.55 5.57 37.54
N GLY A 100 -11.57 4.67 37.48
CA GLY A 100 -11.47 3.50 38.36
C GLY A 100 -12.65 2.54 38.19
N ASP A 101 -12.46 1.49 37.39
CA ASP A 101 -13.31 0.29 37.24
C ASP A 101 -14.81 0.46 36.89
N ASP A 102 -15.34 1.68 36.75
CA ASP A 102 -16.72 1.93 36.30
C ASP A 102 -16.96 1.62 34.80
N SER A 103 -15.97 1.05 34.10
CA SER A 103 -16.04 0.70 32.68
C SER A 103 -16.77 -0.62 32.48
N LYS A 104 -17.74 -0.64 31.56
CA LYS A 104 -18.50 -1.87 31.25
C LYS A 104 -17.65 -2.84 30.45
N VAL A 105 -17.43 -4.03 31.01
CA VAL A 105 -16.93 -5.19 30.26
C VAL A 105 -17.94 -5.57 29.18
N PRO A 106 -17.51 -5.83 27.93
CA PRO A 106 -18.38 -6.34 26.87
C PRO A 106 -19.12 -7.62 27.26
N THR A 107 -20.28 -7.83 26.66
CA THR A 107 -21.00 -9.09 26.78
C THR A 107 -20.21 -10.22 26.14
N ALA A 108 -20.15 -11.36 26.81
CA ALA A 108 -19.54 -12.58 26.30
C ALA A 108 -20.01 -12.89 24.87
N GLN A 109 -19.06 -13.18 24.00
CA GLN A 109 -19.30 -13.62 22.63
C GLN A 109 -19.15 -15.14 22.55
N THR A 110 -19.94 -15.76 21.70
CA THR A 110 -19.80 -17.18 21.35
C THR A 110 -19.30 -17.25 19.94
N ASP A 111 -18.19 -17.95 19.72
CA ASP A 111 -17.68 -18.19 18.38
C ASP A 111 -18.72 -18.95 17.54
N GLU A 112 -18.64 -18.80 16.22
CA GLU A 112 -19.54 -19.56 15.34
C GLU A 112 -19.38 -21.08 15.56
N PRO A 113 -20.49 -21.85 15.47
CA PRO A 113 -20.46 -23.27 15.75
C PRO A 113 -19.50 -24.00 14.81
N GLU A 114 -18.93 -25.09 15.31
CA GLU A 114 -18.01 -25.94 14.57
C GLU A 114 -18.61 -26.38 13.23
N MET A 115 -17.84 -26.17 12.16
CA MET A 115 -18.21 -26.61 10.83
C MET A 115 -17.89 -28.10 10.70
N SER A 116 -18.91 -28.93 10.49
CA SER A 116 -18.73 -30.38 10.38
C SER A 116 -17.84 -30.74 9.19
N LEU A 117 -16.75 -31.47 9.45
CA LEU A 117 -15.87 -32.00 8.42
C LEU A 117 -16.58 -33.10 7.61
N ASN A 118 -16.39 -33.09 6.30
CA ASN A 118 -16.94 -34.11 5.40
C ASN A 118 -15.88 -35.19 5.18
N GLY A 119 -16.11 -36.41 5.65
CA GLY A 119 -15.17 -37.53 5.48
C GLY A 119 -14.90 -37.92 4.01
N GLN A 120 -15.77 -37.56 3.06
CA GLN A 120 -15.52 -37.81 1.63
C GLN A 120 -14.57 -36.78 1.00
N ASP A 121 -14.61 -35.54 1.46
CA ASP A 121 -13.81 -34.42 0.95
C ASP A 121 -13.11 -33.71 2.14
N LEU A 122 -12.34 -34.48 2.92
CA LEU A 122 -11.80 -34.06 4.21
C LEU A 122 -11.01 -32.75 4.10
N PHE A 123 -10.05 -32.69 3.17
CA PHE A 123 -9.21 -31.50 3.02
C PHE A 123 -9.98 -30.28 2.50
N GLN A 124 -10.98 -30.47 1.64
CA GLN A 124 -11.79 -29.36 1.13
C GLN A 124 -12.67 -28.76 2.24
N SER A 125 -13.35 -29.61 3.01
CA SER A 125 -14.13 -29.17 4.16
C SER A 125 -13.25 -28.56 5.26
N TRP A 126 -12.06 -29.12 5.49
CA TRP A 126 -11.07 -28.56 6.41
C TRP A 126 -10.60 -27.17 5.99
N VAL A 127 -10.26 -26.94 4.72
CA VAL A 127 -9.83 -25.61 4.24
C VAL A 127 -10.88 -24.54 4.53
N ILE A 128 -12.16 -24.85 4.27
CA ILE A 128 -13.26 -23.92 4.50
C ILE A 128 -13.41 -23.65 6.00
N ALA A 129 -13.39 -24.70 6.83
CA ALA A 129 -13.46 -24.59 8.28
C ALA A 129 -12.28 -23.79 8.86
N GLU A 130 -11.06 -24.11 8.46
CA GLU A 130 -9.81 -23.46 8.88
C GLU A 130 -9.79 -21.98 8.49
N SER A 131 -10.18 -21.66 7.26
CA SER A 131 -10.30 -20.27 6.80
C SER A 131 -11.39 -19.50 7.54
N SER A 132 -12.50 -20.15 7.91
CA SER A 132 -13.56 -19.53 8.71
C SER A 132 -13.08 -19.25 10.15
N ARG A 133 -12.53 -20.26 10.83
CA ARG A 133 -12.01 -20.14 12.20
C ARG A 133 -10.88 -19.12 12.27
N SER A 134 -9.94 -19.14 11.32
CA SER A 134 -8.85 -18.16 11.27
C SER A 134 -9.34 -16.72 11.10
N LYS A 135 -10.52 -16.49 10.50
CA LYS A 135 -11.11 -15.14 10.36
C LYS A 135 -11.82 -14.71 11.64
N ALA A 136 -12.47 -15.64 12.34
CA ALA A 136 -13.11 -15.39 13.63
C ALA A 136 -12.09 -15.08 14.73
N SER A 137 -10.96 -15.79 14.75
CA SER A 137 -9.89 -15.67 15.77
C SER A 137 -8.95 -14.47 15.60
N ARG A 138 -9.30 -13.42 14.83
CA ARG A 138 -8.36 -12.31 14.55
C ARG A 138 -8.22 -11.28 15.66
N VAL A 139 -9.18 -11.23 16.57
CA VAL A 139 -9.19 -10.31 17.70
C VAL A 139 -9.11 -11.14 18.98
N PRO A 140 -8.36 -10.70 20.00
CA PRO A 140 -8.28 -11.41 21.28
C PRO A 140 -9.67 -11.67 21.85
N ALA A 141 -9.89 -12.91 22.29
CA ALA A 141 -11.07 -13.26 23.08
C ALA A 141 -10.89 -12.81 24.54
N ARG A 142 -12.01 -12.74 25.25
CA ARG A 142 -12.07 -12.54 26.69
C ARG A 142 -12.22 -13.88 27.41
N THR A 143 -11.86 -13.92 28.68
CA THR A 143 -11.97 -15.10 29.54
C THR A 143 -13.38 -15.65 29.64
N MET A 144 -14.39 -14.79 29.50
CA MET A 144 -15.81 -15.17 29.54
C MET A 144 -16.40 -15.49 28.17
N ASP A 145 -15.65 -15.32 27.07
CA ASP A 145 -16.10 -15.70 25.73
C ASP A 145 -16.07 -17.23 25.57
N ASP A 146 -17.04 -17.76 24.84
CA ASP A 146 -17.16 -19.19 24.57
C ASP A 146 -16.42 -19.50 23.26
N THR A 147 -15.17 -19.94 23.39
CA THR A 147 -14.28 -20.25 22.25
C THR A 147 -14.42 -21.71 21.83
N VAL A 148 -14.39 -21.97 20.52
CA VAL A 148 -14.47 -23.34 20.01
C VAL A 148 -13.24 -24.13 20.47
N GLU A 149 -13.47 -25.36 20.96
CA GLU A 149 -12.44 -26.31 21.43
C GLU A 149 -11.54 -25.81 22.58
N ASP A 150 -11.99 -24.82 23.35
CA ASP A 150 -11.19 -24.20 24.42
C ASP A 150 -9.80 -23.75 23.92
N ASP A 151 -9.73 -23.17 22.70
CA ASP A 151 -8.46 -22.76 22.06
C ASP A 151 -7.61 -21.89 23.02
N PRO A 152 -6.45 -22.38 23.49
CA PRO A 152 -5.66 -21.72 24.53
C PRO A 152 -4.96 -20.45 24.04
N TYR A 153 -4.91 -20.21 22.73
CA TYR A 153 -4.24 -19.04 22.14
C TYR A 153 -5.17 -17.84 21.98
N ARG A 154 -6.48 -18.00 22.20
CA ARG A 154 -7.48 -16.94 21.99
C ARG A 154 -7.46 -15.85 23.06
N VAL A 155 -7.26 -16.24 24.32
CA VAL A 155 -7.23 -15.32 25.46
C VAL A 155 -5.79 -14.87 25.67
N ILE A 156 -5.52 -13.60 25.41
CA ILE A 156 -4.18 -13.02 25.52
C ILE A 156 -4.03 -12.33 26.87
N LEU A 157 -3.10 -12.80 27.69
CA LEU A 157 -2.78 -12.23 28.99
C LEU A 157 -1.78 -11.08 28.87
N PHE A 158 -1.68 -10.25 29.90
CA PHE A 158 -0.71 -9.16 29.90
C PHE A 158 0.73 -9.66 29.74
N THR A 159 1.06 -10.81 30.32
CA THR A 159 2.38 -11.44 30.24
C THR A 159 2.82 -11.79 28.82
N ASP A 160 1.86 -12.01 27.92
CA ASP A 160 2.13 -12.38 26.53
C ASP A 160 2.59 -11.17 25.71
N ILE A 161 2.16 -9.96 26.11
CA ILE A 161 2.43 -8.71 25.37
C ILE A 161 3.48 -7.81 26.03
N ASP A 162 3.75 -7.98 27.33
CA ASP A 162 4.62 -7.09 28.13
C ASP A 162 5.98 -6.83 27.46
N ASN A 163 6.64 -7.88 26.97
CA ASN A 163 7.94 -7.81 26.31
C ASN A 163 7.93 -7.04 24.98
N PHE A 164 6.77 -6.82 24.38
CA PHE A 164 6.61 -6.06 23.14
C PHE A 164 6.29 -4.58 23.38
N LEU A 165 6.01 -4.17 24.61
CA LEU A 165 5.59 -2.81 24.93
C LEU A 165 6.73 -1.80 24.85
N VAL A 166 6.82 -1.12 23.71
CA VAL A 166 7.76 -0.02 23.50
C VAL A 166 7.16 1.29 23.98
N ARG A 167 7.70 1.86 25.07
CA ARG A 167 7.29 3.16 25.60
C ARG A 167 8.11 4.28 24.99
N LEU A 168 7.46 5.16 24.23
CA LEU A 168 8.14 6.24 23.52
C LEU A 168 8.34 7.49 24.42
N PRO A 169 9.51 8.14 24.36
CA PRO A 169 9.76 9.40 25.06
C PRO A 169 8.70 10.46 24.75
N ARG A 170 8.27 11.23 25.76
CA ARG A 170 7.22 12.26 25.60
C ARG A 170 7.62 13.35 24.62
N SER A 171 8.87 13.82 24.71
CA SER A 171 9.42 14.88 23.86
C SER A 171 9.66 14.47 22.40
N ALA A 172 9.52 13.19 22.06
CA ALA A 172 9.78 12.65 20.74
C ALA A 172 8.49 12.43 19.92
N GLU A 173 7.85 13.51 19.47
CA GLU A 173 6.65 13.44 18.60
C GLU A 173 6.91 12.66 17.30
N TYR A 174 8.11 12.80 16.72
CA TYR A 174 8.49 12.09 15.50
C TYR A 174 8.42 10.56 15.65
N LEU A 175 8.76 10.01 16.82
CA LEU A 175 8.66 8.57 17.07
C LEU A 175 7.21 8.08 17.11
N ARG A 176 6.27 8.91 17.59
CA ARG A 176 4.83 8.59 17.53
C ARG A 176 4.35 8.54 16.09
N ARG A 177 4.86 9.42 15.22
CA ARG A 177 4.58 9.35 13.78
C ARG A 177 5.20 8.10 13.13
N SER A 178 6.42 7.72 13.51
CA SER A 178 7.02 6.44 13.09
C SER A 178 6.17 5.25 13.55
N LEU A 179 5.67 5.26 14.78
CA LEU A 179 4.77 4.22 15.30
C LEU A 179 3.46 4.14 14.51
N LEU A 180 2.86 5.28 14.16
CA LEU A 180 1.67 5.32 13.29
C LEU A 180 1.99 4.74 11.90
N ASN A 181 3.13 5.09 11.30
CA ASN A 181 3.55 4.51 10.02
C ASN A 181 3.76 2.99 10.12
N ALA A 182 4.31 2.51 11.23
CA ALA A 182 4.45 1.07 11.46
C ALA A 182 3.08 0.38 11.56
N LEU A 183 2.12 0.98 12.27
CA LEU A 183 0.74 0.48 12.33
C LEU A 183 0.11 0.42 10.93
N LEU A 184 0.30 1.44 10.09
CA LEU A 184 -0.23 1.45 8.73
C LEU A 184 0.36 0.34 7.87
N ILE A 185 1.67 0.12 7.96
CA ILE A 185 2.35 -0.99 7.25
C ILE A 185 1.80 -2.34 7.74
N PHE A 186 1.63 -2.51 9.06
CA PHE A 186 1.00 -3.69 9.62
C PHE A 186 -0.42 -3.89 9.04
N CYS A 187 -1.23 -2.85 8.92
CA CYS A 187 -2.57 -2.94 8.33
C CYS A 187 -2.60 -3.06 6.80
N HIS A 188 -1.45 -3.18 6.11
CA HIS A 188 -1.35 -3.13 4.65
C HIS A 188 -1.99 -1.87 4.04
N LEU A 189 -1.81 -0.75 4.72
CA LEU A 189 -2.22 0.57 4.28
C LEU A 189 -0.99 1.39 3.83
N PRO A 190 -1.18 2.35 2.89
CA PRO A 190 -0.09 3.24 2.48
C PRO A 190 0.49 4.01 3.67
N SER A 191 1.80 4.23 3.72
CA SER A 191 2.43 5.04 4.77
C SER A 191 1.88 6.47 4.82
N MET A 192 2.03 7.21 5.91
CA MET A 192 1.69 8.64 5.90
C MET A 192 2.70 9.45 5.08
N PRO A 193 2.30 10.61 4.52
CA PRO A 193 3.22 11.57 3.91
C PRO A 193 4.36 11.94 4.86
N THR A 194 5.61 11.69 4.46
CA THR A 194 6.79 11.97 5.30
C THR A 194 7.04 13.48 5.37
N GLN A 195 7.14 14.05 6.58
CA GLN A 195 7.64 15.41 6.73
C GLN A 195 9.17 15.44 6.65
N ASP A 196 9.75 16.59 6.28
CA ASP A 196 11.19 16.82 6.01
C ASP A 196 12.18 16.42 7.14
N HIS A 197 11.70 15.91 8.29
CA HIS A 197 12.48 15.60 9.49
C HIS A 197 12.25 14.21 10.11
N GLU A 198 11.45 13.32 9.51
CA GLU A 198 10.78 12.27 10.29
C GLU A 198 11.49 10.94 10.55
N SER A 199 12.48 10.50 9.78
CA SER A 199 13.22 9.29 10.14
C SER A 199 14.64 9.24 9.60
N SER A 200 15.53 8.61 10.37
CA SER A 200 16.86 8.20 9.87
C SER A 200 16.82 6.85 9.17
N VAL A 201 15.86 5.99 9.54
CA VAL A 201 15.74 4.61 9.05
C VAL A 201 14.70 4.52 7.95
N ASP A 202 15.11 3.97 6.81
CA ASP A 202 14.23 3.60 5.70
C ASP A 202 13.84 2.12 5.84
N TRP A 203 12.58 1.87 6.24
CA TRP A 203 12.01 0.51 6.30
C TRP A 203 11.68 -0.03 4.90
N GLY A 204 11.71 0.83 3.88
CA GLY A 204 11.43 0.52 2.49
C GLY A 204 12.40 -0.46 1.83
N HIS A 205 13.47 -0.89 2.50
CA HIS A 205 14.44 -1.87 1.99
C HIS A 205 14.04 -3.32 2.25
N ASP A 206 13.11 -3.54 3.16
CA ASP A 206 12.79 -4.84 3.68
C ASP A 206 11.66 -5.51 2.91
N SER A 207 11.96 -6.62 2.22
CA SER A 207 10.97 -7.36 1.43
C SER A 207 9.85 -7.97 2.27
N CYS A 208 10.10 -8.28 3.55
CA CYS A 208 9.13 -8.89 4.45
C CYS A 208 8.02 -7.93 4.91
N LEU A 209 8.22 -6.61 4.78
CA LEU A 209 7.21 -5.62 5.18
C LEU A 209 6.16 -5.37 4.10
N TYR A 210 6.46 -5.71 2.84
CA TYR A 210 5.64 -5.40 1.67
C TYR A 210 5.05 -6.67 1.04
N ASN A 211 4.36 -7.46 1.87
CA ASN A 211 3.72 -8.72 1.47
C ASN A 211 2.22 -8.58 1.17
N GLU A 212 1.69 -7.37 0.93
CA GLU A 212 0.24 -7.10 0.79
C GLU A 212 -0.49 -8.05 -0.20
N MET A 213 0.18 -8.45 -1.28
CA MET A 213 -0.38 -9.40 -2.25
C MET A 213 -0.64 -10.79 -1.69
N LEU A 214 -0.09 -11.14 -0.52
CA LEU A 214 -0.37 -12.38 0.20
C LEU A 214 -1.82 -12.46 0.68
N ASP A 215 -2.45 -11.31 0.97
CA ASP A 215 -3.79 -11.24 1.55
C ASP A 215 -4.88 -10.80 0.56
N TYR A 216 -4.49 -10.30 -0.62
CA TYR A 216 -5.46 -9.89 -1.65
C TYR A 216 -6.38 -11.03 -2.10
N ASP A 217 -7.58 -10.73 -2.56
CA ASP A 217 -8.47 -11.77 -3.09
C ASP A 217 -7.88 -12.42 -4.35
N SER A 218 -7.92 -13.76 -4.41
CA SER A 218 -7.38 -14.53 -5.54
C SER A 218 -8.09 -14.18 -6.85
N GLY A 219 -9.41 -13.94 -6.81
CA GLY A 219 -10.21 -13.50 -7.95
C GLY A 219 -9.79 -12.12 -8.42
N TRP A 220 -9.63 -11.16 -7.50
CA TRP A 220 -9.14 -9.82 -7.79
C TRP A 220 -7.73 -9.83 -8.41
N VAL A 221 -6.80 -10.62 -7.87
CA VAL A 221 -5.45 -10.76 -8.43
C VAL A 221 -5.51 -11.37 -9.84
N LYS A 222 -6.28 -12.44 -10.04
CA LYS A 222 -6.48 -13.05 -11.37
C LYS A 222 -7.07 -12.03 -12.35
N GLU A 223 -8.06 -11.23 -11.93
CA GLU A 223 -8.66 -10.20 -12.77
C GLU A 223 -7.69 -9.08 -13.14
N LYS A 224 -6.97 -8.52 -12.17
CA LYS A 224 -6.10 -7.35 -12.38
C LYS A 224 -4.75 -7.69 -12.99
N TYR A 225 -4.20 -8.88 -12.73
CA TYR A 225 -2.90 -9.30 -13.27
C TYR A 225 -3.02 -10.22 -14.49
N LEU A 226 -3.95 -11.17 -14.51
CA LEU A 226 -3.91 -12.30 -15.44
C LEU A 226 -4.99 -12.22 -16.54
N LYS A 227 -6.15 -11.57 -16.26
CA LYS A 227 -7.23 -11.44 -17.25
C LYS A 227 -6.91 -10.33 -18.24
N LYS A 228 -6.84 -10.70 -19.52
CA LYS A 228 -6.69 -9.74 -20.62
C LYS A 228 -7.97 -8.92 -20.74
N LYS A 229 -7.92 -7.60 -20.57
CA LYS A 229 -9.02 -6.71 -21.00
C LYS A 229 -9.16 -6.90 -22.52
N SER A 230 -10.23 -7.58 -22.95
CA SER A 230 -10.44 -7.89 -24.37
C SER A 230 -10.49 -6.60 -25.17
N THR A 231 -9.76 -6.54 -26.28
CA THR A 231 -9.69 -5.35 -27.15
C THR A 231 -10.96 -5.19 -28.01
N GLU A 232 -11.94 -6.09 -27.88
CA GLU A 232 -13.16 -6.10 -28.70
C GLU A 232 -14.30 -5.24 -28.15
N GLU A 233 -14.27 -4.82 -26.87
CA GLU A 233 -15.20 -3.81 -26.34
C GLU A 233 -14.73 -2.36 -26.60
N SER A 234 -13.63 -2.16 -27.34
CA SER A 234 -12.98 -0.86 -27.54
C SER A 234 -13.57 -0.01 -28.68
N ILE A 235 -14.91 0.12 -28.76
CA ILE A 235 -15.56 1.23 -29.48
C ILE A 235 -15.82 2.43 -28.52
N GLU A 236 -15.71 2.24 -27.20
CA GLU A 236 -15.89 3.34 -26.25
C GLU A 236 -14.57 4.07 -25.91
N GLY A 237 -14.36 5.21 -26.58
CA GLY A 237 -13.67 6.42 -26.06
C GLY A 237 -12.15 6.39 -25.82
N GLU A 238 -11.49 7.52 -26.08
CA GLU A 238 -10.11 7.79 -25.60
C GLU A 238 -10.03 7.88 -24.06
N GLU A 239 -11.13 8.19 -23.37
CA GLU A 239 -11.18 8.38 -21.92
C GLU A 239 -11.00 7.06 -21.13
N THR A 240 -11.59 5.97 -21.60
CA THR A 240 -11.52 4.63 -21.00
C THR A 240 -10.08 4.08 -21.03
N LYS A 241 -9.31 4.41 -22.08
CA LYS A 241 -7.89 4.04 -22.24
C LYS A 241 -6.92 4.88 -21.40
N VAL A 242 -7.34 6.06 -20.94
CA VAL A 242 -6.56 6.91 -20.03
C VAL A 242 -6.76 6.47 -18.58
N SER A 243 -7.96 6.02 -18.21
CA SER A 243 -8.27 5.48 -16.87
C SER A 243 -7.42 4.24 -16.54
N SER A 244 -7.23 3.33 -17.50
CA SER A 244 -6.47 2.09 -17.27
C SER A 244 -4.97 2.31 -16.98
N VAL A 245 -4.42 3.49 -17.28
CA VAL A 245 -2.98 3.81 -17.04
C VAL A 245 -2.73 4.11 -15.56
N PHE A 246 -3.75 4.58 -14.85
CA PHE A 246 -3.70 4.93 -13.43
C PHE A 246 -4.09 3.76 -12.52
N GLU A 247 -4.68 2.71 -13.10
CA GLU A 247 -5.03 1.46 -12.42
C GLU A 247 -3.80 0.55 -12.31
N THR A 248 -3.00 0.71 -11.26
CA THR A 248 -1.90 -0.22 -10.96
C THR A 248 -2.20 -1.09 -9.75
N PRO A 249 -1.85 -2.39 -9.80
CA PRO A 249 -2.12 -3.30 -8.70
C PRO A 249 -1.21 -3.09 -7.48
N THR A 250 -0.08 -2.41 -7.63
CA THR A 250 0.74 -1.92 -6.52
C THR A 250 0.90 -0.41 -6.62
N ALA A 251 0.84 0.29 -5.49
CA ALA A 251 1.00 1.73 -5.41
C ALA A 251 2.24 2.08 -4.57
N ASN A 252 3.39 2.22 -5.24
CA ASN A 252 4.60 2.73 -4.60
C ASN A 252 4.88 4.13 -5.16
N LEU A 253 4.47 5.15 -4.44
CA LEU A 253 4.62 6.55 -4.81
C LEU A 253 4.67 7.42 -3.55
N ALA A 254 5.35 8.56 -3.63
CA ALA A 254 5.28 9.59 -2.59
C ALA A 254 3.86 10.16 -2.52
N ILE A 255 3.22 10.01 -1.36
CA ILE A 255 1.80 10.33 -1.16
C ILE A 255 1.63 11.84 -1.10
N ALA A 256 0.65 12.36 -1.83
CA ALA A 256 0.31 13.78 -1.84
C ALA A 256 -1.22 13.94 -1.91
N PRO A 257 -1.79 15.12 -1.61
CA PRO A 257 -3.23 15.32 -1.66
C PRO A 257 -3.86 14.92 -3.00
N GLU A 258 -3.15 15.12 -4.11
CA GLU A 258 -3.58 14.69 -5.43
C GLU A 258 -3.67 13.18 -5.63
N SER A 259 -2.90 12.37 -4.90
CA SER A 259 -2.99 10.90 -4.95
C SER A 259 -3.97 10.34 -3.92
N MET A 260 -4.36 11.13 -2.92
CA MET A 260 -5.29 10.73 -1.86
C MET A 260 -6.76 11.05 -2.20
N PHE A 261 -7.02 12.19 -2.85
CA PHE A 261 -8.38 12.73 -3.00
C PHE A 261 -8.84 12.90 -4.45
N SER A 262 -7.96 12.74 -5.45
CA SER A 262 -8.30 12.87 -6.87
C SER A 262 -8.78 11.56 -7.46
N ASN A 263 -9.84 11.61 -8.29
CA ASN A 263 -10.32 10.46 -9.06
C ASN A 263 -9.66 10.34 -10.45
N GLY A 264 -8.94 11.39 -10.91
CA GLY A 264 -8.39 11.49 -12.27
C GLY A 264 -6.87 11.32 -12.35
N TRP A 265 -6.24 10.78 -11.31
CA TRP A 265 -4.80 10.58 -11.20
C TRP A 265 -4.50 9.26 -10.46
N PHE A 266 -3.23 8.87 -10.36
CA PHE A 266 -2.83 7.70 -9.58
C PHE A 266 -3.33 7.81 -8.13
N SER A 267 -4.06 6.80 -7.67
CA SER A 267 -4.55 6.72 -6.30
C SER A 267 -3.54 6.01 -5.40
N SER A 268 -3.26 6.59 -4.23
CA SER A 268 -2.50 5.95 -3.16
C SER A 268 -3.32 4.88 -2.45
N PHE A 269 -4.64 5.06 -2.38
CA PHE A 269 -5.55 4.18 -1.66
C PHE A 269 -6.37 3.34 -2.62
N LYS A 270 -6.74 2.15 -2.17
CA LYS A 270 -7.66 1.27 -2.88
C LYS A 270 -8.86 0.98 -1.99
N PRO A 271 -10.07 0.82 -2.58
CA PRO A 271 -11.21 0.39 -1.81
C PRO A 271 -10.94 -0.96 -1.17
N TRP A 272 -11.05 -1.05 0.15
CA TRP A 272 -10.74 -2.24 0.94
C TRP A 272 -11.54 -3.45 0.43
N ARG A 273 -12.84 -3.26 0.19
CA ARG A 273 -13.75 -4.30 -0.32
C ARG A 273 -13.38 -4.79 -1.72
N GLU A 274 -12.80 -3.93 -2.56
CA GLU A 274 -12.37 -4.33 -3.90
C GLU A 274 -11.14 -5.24 -3.82
N VAL A 275 -10.16 -4.88 -3.00
CA VAL A 275 -8.88 -5.59 -2.89
C VAL A 275 -9.03 -6.94 -2.20
N TYR A 276 -9.84 -7.02 -1.15
CA TYR A 276 -10.02 -8.23 -0.34
C TYR A 276 -11.31 -9.00 -0.68
N GLY A 277 -12.11 -8.53 -1.64
CA GLY A 277 -13.40 -9.12 -2.05
C GLY A 277 -14.55 -8.92 -1.05
N ASN A 278 -14.24 -8.88 0.25
CA ASN A 278 -15.18 -8.60 1.34
C ASN A 278 -14.48 -7.76 2.43
N GLU A 279 -15.24 -7.06 3.28
CA GLU A 279 -14.72 -6.30 4.43
C GLU A 279 -13.88 -7.16 5.36
N ASP A 280 -14.38 -8.37 5.63
CA ASP A 280 -13.80 -9.26 6.63
C ASP A 280 -12.77 -10.24 6.06
N ASN A 281 -12.36 -10.07 4.80
CA ASN A 281 -11.34 -10.92 4.16
C ASN A 281 -9.93 -10.32 4.22
N GLY A 282 -9.78 -9.10 4.76
CA GLY A 282 -8.47 -8.47 4.91
C GLY A 282 -7.56 -9.17 5.93
N PRO A 283 -6.27 -8.76 5.99
CA PRO A 283 -5.30 -9.28 6.96
C PRO A 283 -5.74 -9.08 8.41
N ILE A 284 -6.55 -8.05 8.64
CA ILE A 284 -7.16 -7.66 9.92
C ILE A 284 -8.61 -7.27 9.60
N SER A 285 -9.51 -7.30 10.60
CA SER A 285 -10.88 -6.82 10.39
C SER A 285 -10.91 -5.34 9.96
N TYR A 286 -11.66 -5.05 8.90
CA TYR A 286 -11.91 -3.68 8.43
C TYR A 286 -12.44 -2.77 9.54
N SER A 287 -13.36 -3.30 10.36
CA SER A 287 -14.00 -2.55 11.46
C SER A 287 -12.96 -2.10 12.50
N TRP A 288 -12.02 -2.98 12.84
CA TRP A 288 -10.95 -2.70 13.79
C TRP A 288 -10.02 -1.60 13.25
N VAL A 289 -9.56 -1.71 12.00
CA VAL A 289 -8.68 -0.71 11.36
C VAL A 289 -9.36 0.67 11.33
N ARG A 290 -10.62 0.72 10.89
CA ARG A 290 -11.41 1.95 10.83
C ARG A 290 -11.60 2.58 12.22
N ASN A 291 -11.95 1.78 13.22
CA ASN A 291 -12.14 2.25 14.59
C ASN A 291 -10.84 2.76 15.21
N THR A 292 -9.72 2.05 15.00
CA THR A 292 -8.39 2.45 15.48
C THR A 292 -7.99 3.81 14.90
N LEU A 293 -8.10 4.00 13.58
CA LEU A 293 -7.78 5.29 12.95
C LEU A 293 -8.67 6.43 13.47
N LYS A 294 -9.97 6.16 13.65
CA LYS A 294 -10.92 7.13 14.20
C LYS A 294 -10.59 7.52 15.64
N GLN A 295 -10.31 6.54 16.51
CA GLN A 295 -9.97 6.75 17.92
C GLN A 295 -8.65 7.53 18.04
N LEU A 296 -7.60 7.12 17.31
CA LEU A 296 -6.31 7.80 17.31
C LEU A 296 -6.42 9.25 16.81
N THR A 297 -7.24 9.52 15.79
CA THR A 297 -7.48 10.91 15.31
C THR A 297 -8.16 11.78 16.36
N GLN A 298 -9.03 11.19 17.19
CA GLN A 298 -9.73 11.93 18.25
C GLN A 298 -8.82 12.23 19.44
N SER A 299 -8.04 11.23 19.88
CA SER A 299 -7.20 11.31 21.06
C SER A 299 -5.87 12.01 20.81
N TYR A 300 -5.32 11.85 19.60
CA TYR A 300 -4.07 12.46 19.18
C TYR A 300 -4.27 13.31 17.92
N PRO A 301 -4.77 14.56 18.07
CA PRO A 301 -5.13 15.43 16.96
C PRO A 301 -3.88 15.96 16.23
N ILE A 302 -3.31 15.13 15.36
CA ILE A 302 -2.31 15.52 14.37
C ILE A 302 -3.00 15.78 13.03
N GLU A 303 -2.64 16.88 12.38
CA GLU A 303 -3.23 17.26 11.09
C GLU A 303 -3.00 16.23 9.99
N ASP A 304 -1.79 15.66 9.91
CA ASP A 304 -1.44 14.66 8.88
C ASP A 304 -2.23 13.34 9.07
N LEU A 305 -2.42 12.87 10.31
CA LEU A 305 -3.26 11.70 10.60
C LEU A 305 -4.73 11.97 10.29
N ALA A 306 -5.22 13.19 10.59
CA ALA A 306 -6.57 13.59 10.27
C ALA A 306 -6.82 13.69 8.75
N GLU A 307 -5.84 14.19 7.99
CA GLU A 307 -5.86 14.20 6.52
C GLU A 307 -5.87 12.77 5.97
N TYR A 308 -5.03 11.90 6.53
CA TYR A 308 -4.96 10.48 6.18
C TYR A 308 -6.28 9.75 6.44
N TYR A 309 -6.86 9.89 7.63
CA TYR A 309 -8.14 9.27 7.99
C TYR A 309 -9.29 9.79 7.11
N MET A 310 -9.26 11.08 6.74
CA MET A 310 -10.23 11.63 5.79
C MET A 310 -10.12 10.97 4.40
N ALA A 311 -8.91 10.67 3.92
CA ALA A 311 -8.71 9.94 2.66
C ALA A 311 -9.18 8.49 2.76
N PHE A 312 -8.87 7.81 3.86
CA PHE A 312 -9.34 6.45 4.11
C PHE A 312 -10.88 6.37 4.12
N GLU A 313 -11.56 7.28 4.81
CA GLU A 313 -13.02 7.36 4.82
C GLU A 313 -13.60 7.78 3.47
N TRP A 314 -12.92 8.64 2.71
CA TRP A 314 -13.37 9.04 1.38
C TRP A 314 -13.46 7.83 0.42
N ILE A 315 -12.43 6.98 0.43
CA ILE A 315 -12.32 5.84 -0.48
C ILE A 315 -13.24 4.69 -0.07
N ASN A 316 -13.36 4.40 1.23
CA ASN A 316 -14.11 3.26 1.72
C ASN A 316 -15.57 3.59 2.08
N GLU A 317 -15.84 4.81 2.54
CA GLU A 317 -17.12 5.23 3.13
C GLU A 317 -17.59 6.61 2.61
N PRO A 318 -17.76 6.77 1.28
CA PRO A 318 -18.02 8.07 0.63
C PRO A 318 -19.35 8.73 1.06
N VAL A 319 -20.25 7.97 1.70
CA VAL A 319 -21.55 8.43 2.21
C VAL A 319 -21.40 9.18 3.54
N THR A 320 -20.53 8.71 4.45
CA THR A 320 -20.34 9.29 5.80
C THR A 320 -19.34 10.44 5.80
N ILE A 321 -18.48 10.54 4.78
CA ILE A 321 -17.35 11.49 4.71
C ILE A 321 -17.74 12.95 4.99
N LYS A 322 -18.93 13.40 4.59
CA LYS A 322 -19.37 14.79 4.84
C LYS A 322 -19.51 15.10 6.33
N LYS A 323 -19.99 14.14 7.11
CA LYS A 323 -20.11 14.28 8.57
C LYS A 323 -18.73 14.19 9.21
N VAL A 324 -17.92 13.22 8.80
CA VAL A 324 -16.57 12.99 9.31
C VAL A 324 -15.68 14.22 9.08
N ALA A 325 -15.63 14.74 7.85
CA ALA A 325 -14.82 15.90 7.50
C ALA A 325 -15.21 17.14 8.32
N LYS A 326 -16.51 17.39 8.54
CA LYS A 326 -16.97 18.49 9.39
C LYS A 326 -16.54 18.34 10.85
N THR A 327 -16.58 17.13 11.40
CA THR A 327 -16.12 16.85 12.77
C THR A 327 -14.61 17.11 12.90
N ILE A 328 -13.82 16.62 11.95
CA ILE A 328 -12.37 16.82 11.90
C ILE A 328 -12.01 18.31 11.75
N ILE A 329 -12.66 19.02 10.82
CA ILE A 329 -12.43 20.47 10.63
C ILE A 329 -12.84 21.26 11.87
N LYS A 330 -13.89 20.84 12.59
CA LYS A 330 -14.27 21.49 13.85
C LYS A 330 -13.20 21.33 14.93
N GLN A 331 -12.58 20.15 15.01
CA GLN A 331 -11.45 19.88 15.93
C GLN A 331 -10.20 20.69 15.54
N HIS A 332 -9.96 20.85 14.23
CA HIS A 332 -8.80 21.55 13.66
C HIS A 332 -9.19 22.81 12.90
N SER A 333 -9.92 23.71 13.57
CA SER A 333 -10.55 24.84 12.87
C SER A 333 -9.55 25.76 12.15
N SER A 334 -8.27 25.80 12.52
CA SER A 334 -7.22 26.60 11.89
C SER A 334 -6.51 25.94 10.71
N SER A 335 -6.56 24.61 10.54
CA SER A 335 -5.73 23.88 9.58
C SER A 335 -6.19 24.07 8.13
N LEU A 336 -5.36 24.68 7.30
CA LEU A 336 -5.65 24.88 5.87
C LEU A 336 -5.52 23.60 5.05
N LYS A 337 -4.68 22.64 5.49
CA LYS A 337 -4.53 21.33 4.85
C LYS A 337 -5.85 20.55 4.85
N LEU A 338 -6.56 20.54 5.98
CA LEU A 338 -7.84 19.83 6.10
C LEU A 338 -8.96 20.48 5.28
N TYR A 339 -8.97 21.82 5.13
CA TYR A 339 -9.86 22.48 4.17
C TYR A 339 -9.51 22.11 2.73
N ASN A 340 -8.23 21.97 2.40
CA ASN A 340 -7.80 21.52 1.07
C ASN A 340 -8.31 20.11 0.77
N ALA A 341 -8.11 19.16 1.69
CA ALA A 341 -8.62 17.79 1.57
C ALA A 341 -10.13 17.77 1.33
N TYR A 342 -10.91 18.49 2.16
CA TYR A 342 -12.37 18.54 2.00
C TYR A 342 -12.81 19.20 0.68
N ALA A 343 -12.14 20.26 0.25
CA ALA A 343 -12.43 20.91 -1.03
C ALA A 343 -12.12 19.98 -2.22
N MET A 344 -11.05 19.19 -2.15
CA MET A 344 -10.71 18.19 -3.18
C MET A 344 -11.76 17.06 -3.24
N ILE A 345 -12.26 16.61 -2.08
CA ILE A 345 -13.34 15.61 -2.01
C ILE A 345 -14.65 16.15 -2.63
N GLU A 346 -15.04 17.38 -2.32
CA GLU A 346 -16.26 17.96 -2.91
C GLU A 346 -16.07 18.18 -4.43
N TRP A 347 -14.85 18.51 -4.88
CA TRP A 347 -14.55 18.60 -6.31
C TRP A 347 -14.66 17.23 -7.00
N SER A 348 -14.11 16.17 -6.41
CA SER A 348 -14.14 14.82 -6.98
C SER A 348 -15.55 14.20 -6.96
N LYS A 349 -16.43 14.65 -6.05
CA LYS A 349 -17.89 14.37 -6.08
C LYS A 349 -18.66 15.10 -7.20
N GLY A 350 -18.03 16.07 -7.88
CA GLY A 350 -18.68 16.91 -8.90
C GLY A 350 -19.30 18.21 -8.36
N ASN A 351 -19.17 18.50 -7.06
CA ASN A 351 -19.72 19.70 -6.42
C ASN A 351 -18.75 20.90 -6.54
N GLN A 352 -18.43 21.31 -7.77
CA GLN A 352 -17.39 22.32 -8.04
C GLN A 352 -17.66 23.68 -7.37
N GLU A 353 -18.92 24.13 -7.32
CA GLU A 353 -19.30 25.39 -6.68
C GLU A 353 -19.02 25.39 -5.17
N ILE A 354 -19.34 24.27 -4.50
CA ILE A 354 -19.10 24.11 -3.06
C ILE A 354 -17.60 24.08 -2.80
N SER A 355 -16.84 23.34 -3.61
CA SER A 355 -15.39 23.28 -3.52
C SER A 355 -14.74 24.66 -3.68
N ASN A 356 -15.13 25.43 -4.72
CA ASN A 356 -14.67 26.80 -4.92
C ASN A 356 -15.01 27.71 -3.73
N GLY A 357 -16.23 27.60 -3.19
CA GLY A 357 -16.64 28.33 -1.98
C GLY A 357 -15.77 28.02 -0.77
N ILE A 358 -15.37 26.75 -0.58
CA ILE A 358 -14.45 26.34 0.50
C ILE A 358 -13.06 26.94 0.28
N TYR A 359 -12.52 26.89 -0.95
CA TYR A 359 -11.22 27.48 -1.27
C TYR A 359 -11.20 28.99 -1.01
N THR A 360 -12.21 29.74 -1.48
CA THR A 360 -12.30 31.18 -1.26
C THR A 360 -12.46 31.52 0.22
N ALA A 361 -13.26 30.76 0.97
CA ALA A 361 -13.44 30.98 2.40
C ALA A 361 -12.15 30.70 3.20
N ALA A 362 -11.45 29.60 2.91
CA ALA A 362 -10.21 29.22 3.58
C ALA A 362 -9.08 30.25 3.31
N LEU A 363 -8.94 30.68 2.06
CA LEU A 363 -7.94 31.67 1.66
C LEU A 363 -8.26 33.09 2.19
N GLY A 364 -9.53 33.51 2.14
CA GLY A 364 -9.97 34.79 2.71
C GLY A 364 -9.77 34.87 4.22
N ARG A 365 -9.99 33.76 4.93
CA ARG A 365 -9.71 33.69 6.37
C ARG A 365 -8.22 33.80 6.69
N ASN A 366 -7.35 33.20 5.87
CA ASN A 366 -5.90 33.31 6.05
C ASN A 366 -5.43 34.77 6.01
N GLN A 367 -5.92 35.57 5.06
CA GLN A 367 -5.56 36.99 4.94
C GLN A 367 -5.95 37.81 6.18
N SER A 368 -7.10 37.51 6.80
CA SER A 368 -7.52 38.19 8.03
C SER A 368 -6.64 37.86 9.24
N MET A 369 -6.03 36.67 9.26
CA MET A 369 -5.15 36.23 10.34
C MET A 369 -3.71 36.75 10.20
N THR A 370 -3.25 37.07 8.98
CA THR A 370 -1.91 37.63 8.73
C THR A 370 -1.74 39.06 9.28
N CYS A 371 -2.84 39.74 9.64
CA CYS A 371 -2.82 41.04 10.30
C CYS A 371 -2.51 40.97 11.81
N ALA A 372 -2.46 39.77 12.42
CA ALA A 372 -2.07 39.58 13.82
C ALA A 372 -0.57 39.15 13.89
N PRO A 373 0.33 39.91 14.56
CA PRO A 373 1.79 39.70 14.45
C PRO A 373 2.35 38.43 15.12
N GLU A 374 1.54 37.62 15.81
CA GLU A 374 2.05 36.63 16.78
C GLU A 374 1.88 35.15 16.36
N LEU A 375 1.23 34.86 15.24
CA LEU A 375 1.11 33.49 14.72
C LEU A 375 1.87 33.34 13.40
N LYS A 376 2.99 32.62 13.49
CA LYS A 376 3.84 32.15 12.39
C LYS A 376 3.03 31.81 11.14
N ASP A 377 3.29 32.55 10.06
CA ASP A 377 3.36 32.09 8.67
C ASP A 377 2.48 30.85 8.36
N ASN A 378 1.25 31.07 7.86
CA ASN A 378 0.37 29.99 7.38
C ASN A 378 0.89 29.41 6.05
N LYS A 379 1.99 28.66 6.14
CA LYS A 379 2.75 28.04 5.03
C LYS A 379 1.90 27.14 4.14
N ASP A 380 0.84 26.55 4.70
CA ASP A 380 -0.02 25.58 4.00
C ASP A 380 -0.99 26.19 2.99
N SER A 381 -1.07 27.54 2.88
CA SER A 381 -1.92 28.20 1.88
C SER A 381 -1.57 27.81 0.44
N VAL A 382 -0.31 27.44 0.21
CA VAL A 382 0.18 26.98 -1.09
C VAL A 382 -0.52 25.69 -1.56
N HIS A 383 -0.90 24.79 -0.64
CA HIS A 383 -1.62 23.55 -0.98
C HIS A 383 -2.99 23.86 -1.58
N LEU A 384 -3.72 24.81 -0.99
CA LEU A 384 -5.03 25.27 -1.49
C LEU A 384 -4.91 25.84 -2.90
N TRP A 385 -3.92 26.72 -3.13
CA TRP A 385 -3.68 27.31 -4.45
C TRP A 385 -3.32 26.25 -5.48
N LYS A 386 -2.37 25.35 -5.17
CA LYS A 386 -1.96 24.25 -6.05
C LYS A 386 -3.16 23.39 -6.45
N SER A 387 -3.94 22.91 -5.48
CA SER A 387 -5.09 22.04 -5.76
C SER A 387 -6.16 22.75 -6.59
N LEU A 388 -6.49 24.00 -6.27
CA LEU A 388 -7.46 24.80 -7.03
C LEU A 388 -7.00 25.04 -8.48
N ILE A 389 -5.73 25.36 -8.69
CA ILE A 389 -5.16 25.59 -10.03
C ILE A 389 -5.21 24.30 -10.85
N TRP A 390 -4.78 23.18 -10.28
CA TRP A 390 -4.82 21.89 -10.95
C TRP A 390 -6.25 21.42 -11.25
N ALA A 391 -7.19 21.64 -10.35
CA ALA A 391 -8.61 21.33 -10.56
C ALA A 391 -9.15 22.04 -11.82
N ASN A 392 -8.85 23.33 -11.97
CA ASN A 392 -9.23 24.11 -13.15
C ASN A 392 -8.49 23.65 -14.44
N ILE A 393 -7.19 23.36 -14.34
CA ILE A 393 -6.41 22.82 -15.48
C ILE A 393 -7.00 21.49 -15.96
N SER A 394 -7.35 20.59 -15.04
CA SER A 394 -7.94 19.28 -15.38
C SER A 394 -9.30 19.39 -16.09
N THR A 395 -10.08 20.45 -15.83
CA THR A 395 -11.33 20.75 -16.55
C THR A 395 -11.15 21.51 -17.86
N GLY A 396 -9.91 21.85 -18.24
CA GLY A 396 -9.61 22.63 -19.45
C GLY A 396 -9.82 24.15 -19.29
N ALA A 397 -10.14 24.63 -18.09
CA ALA A 397 -10.41 26.04 -17.80
C ALA A 397 -9.10 26.86 -17.62
N ARG A 398 -8.28 26.92 -18.67
CA ARG A 398 -6.93 27.52 -18.65
C ARG A 398 -6.89 28.96 -18.15
N GLU A 399 -7.82 29.79 -18.60
CA GLU A 399 -7.87 31.22 -18.25
C GLU A 399 -8.15 31.43 -16.77
N THR A 400 -9.02 30.60 -16.18
CA THR A 400 -9.32 30.63 -14.74
C THR A 400 -8.14 30.14 -13.91
N ALA A 401 -7.42 29.11 -14.38
CA ALA A 401 -6.20 28.66 -13.73
C ALA A 401 -5.11 29.76 -13.72
N LEU A 402 -4.98 30.48 -14.84
CA LEU A 402 -4.06 31.62 -14.94
C LEU A 402 -4.49 32.79 -14.05
N SER A 403 -5.78 33.11 -13.99
CA SER A 403 -6.28 34.19 -13.13
C SER A 403 -6.05 33.88 -11.64
N HIS A 404 -6.22 32.62 -11.22
CA HIS A 404 -5.89 32.15 -9.88
C HIS A 404 -4.39 32.25 -9.58
N LEU A 405 -3.51 31.84 -10.50
CA LEU A 405 -2.05 32.01 -10.35
C LEU A 405 -1.66 33.48 -10.13
N LEU A 406 -2.22 34.39 -10.93
CA LEU A 406 -1.97 35.84 -10.80
C LEU A 406 -2.55 36.45 -9.51
N SER A 407 -3.46 35.73 -8.85
CA SER A 407 -4.10 36.16 -7.61
C SER A 407 -3.35 35.70 -6.36
N ILE A 408 -2.39 34.77 -6.48
CA ILE A 408 -1.58 34.28 -5.34
C ILE A 408 -0.97 35.43 -4.52
N PRO A 409 -0.32 36.45 -5.11
CA PRO A 409 0.26 37.55 -4.33
C PRO A 409 -0.77 38.41 -3.59
N HIS A 410 -2.04 38.33 -3.99
CA HIS A 410 -3.15 39.10 -3.41
C HIS A 410 -3.89 38.34 -2.31
N GLY A 411 -3.69 37.02 -2.20
CA GLY A 411 -4.23 36.17 -1.13
C GLY A 411 -5.68 35.71 -1.29
N ILE A 412 -6.45 36.26 -2.23
CA ILE A 412 -7.85 35.85 -2.51
C ILE A 412 -8.02 35.47 -3.99
N PRO A 413 -8.66 34.33 -4.31
CA PRO A 413 -9.02 34.00 -5.69
C PRO A 413 -9.97 35.04 -6.28
N LYS A 414 -9.61 35.63 -7.43
CA LYS A 414 -10.54 36.51 -8.15
C LYS A 414 -11.71 35.70 -8.72
N PRO A 415 -12.94 36.25 -8.75
CA PRO A 415 -14.06 35.61 -9.43
C PRO A 415 -13.74 35.39 -10.92
N THR A 416 -14.41 34.41 -11.54
CA THR A 416 -14.24 33.85 -12.89
C THR A 416 -14.44 34.81 -14.07
N THR A 417 -14.15 36.10 -13.88
CA THR A 417 -14.06 37.10 -14.95
C THR A 417 -12.71 37.03 -15.67
N SER A 418 -12.73 37.15 -17.00
CA SER A 418 -11.55 37.20 -17.86
C SER A 418 -10.62 38.35 -17.46
N THR A 419 -9.60 38.07 -16.67
CA THR A 419 -8.58 39.07 -16.32
C THR A 419 -7.61 39.24 -17.48
N GLU A 420 -7.48 40.45 -18.01
CA GLU A 420 -6.40 40.81 -18.92
C GLU A 420 -5.04 40.56 -18.25
N THR A 421 -4.19 39.77 -18.91
CA THR A 421 -2.86 39.42 -18.42
C THR A 421 -1.93 40.63 -18.49
N THR A 422 -1.89 41.44 -17.43
CA THR A 422 -0.96 42.57 -17.37
C THR A 422 0.47 42.07 -17.13
N PRO A 423 1.48 42.54 -17.90
CA PRO A 423 2.90 42.18 -17.69
C PRO A 423 3.38 42.44 -16.25
N THR A 424 2.83 43.45 -15.59
CA THR A 424 3.13 43.77 -14.19
C THR A 424 2.62 42.70 -13.22
N ALA A 425 1.42 42.14 -13.43
CA ALA A 425 0.90 41.07 -12.59
C ALA A 425 1.71 39.77 -12.75
N LEU A 426 2.16 39.48 -13.98
CA LEU A 426 3.02 38.34 -14.27
C LEU A 426 4.37 38.45 -13.54
N LEU A 427 5.04 39.60 -13.61
CA LEU A 427 6.32 39.83 -12.93
C LEU A 427 6.19 39.76 -11.41
N LYS A 428 5.14 40.37 -10.84
CA LYS A 428 4.87 40.31 -9.39
C LYS A 428 4.67 38.88 -8.91
N THR A 429 3.88 38.10 -9.65
CA THR A 429 3.61 36.69 -9.32
C THR A 429 4.89 35.87 -9.41
N GLN A 430 5.65 36.02 -10.49
CA GLN A 430 6.91 35.32 -10.67
C GLN A 430 7.89 35.62 -9.52
N GLN A 431 8.05 36.90 -9.16
CA GLN A 431 8.93 37.33 -8.08
C GLN A 431 8.49 36.76 -6.72
N HIS A 432 7.19 36.82 -6.42
CA HIS A 432 6.63 36.27 -5.18
C HIS A 432 6.91 34.76 -5.06
N LEU A 433 6.60 33.98 -6.11
CA LEU A 433 6.82 32.54 -6.12
C LEU A 433 8.31 32.18 -6.00
N SER A 434 9.20 32.89 -6.69
CA SER A 434 10.64 32.64 -6.58
C SER A 434 11.20 32.99 -5.19
N SER A 435 10.79 34.13 -4.62
CA SER A 435 11.24 34.55 -3.30
C SER A 435 10.75 33.61 -2.20
N ALA A 436 9.49 33.14 -2.29
CA ALA A 436 8.94 32.17 -1.36
C ALA A 436 9.66 30.81 -1.45
N ARG A 437 9.91 30.31 -2.67
CA ARG A 437 10.70 29.08 -2.89
C ARG A 437 12.08 29.18 -2.25
N ASP A 438 12.80 30.28 -2.50
CA ASP A 438 14.18 30.45 -2.02
C ASP A 438 14.22 30.64 -0.50
N TYR A 439 13.20 31.28 0.08
CA TYR A 439 12.99 31.33 1.53
C TYR A 439 12.82 29.93 2.12
N PHE A 440 11.90 29.12 1.58
CA PHE A 440 11.64 27.77 2.10
C PHE A 440 12.86 26.86 1.98
N LEU A 441 13.61 26.97 0.88
CA LEU A 441 14.87 26.28 0.68
C LEU A 441 15.95 26.69 1.70
N THR A 442 15.93 27.95 2.15
CA THR A 442 16.85 28.45 3.19
C THR A 442 16.44 27.98 4.59
N THR A 443 15.13 27.87 4.85
CA THR A 443 14.57 27.35 6.11
C THR A 443 14.55 25.82 6.21
N GLN A 444 15.12 25.11 5.23
CA GLN A 444 15.15 23.64 5.14
C GLN A 444 13.76 22.97 5.05
N ASN A 445 12.73 23.70 4.62
CA ASN A 445 11.42 23.15 4.33
C ASN A 445 11.31 22.87 2.81
N HIS A 446 11.81 21.71 2.42
CA HIS A 446 12.02 21.34 1.03
C HIS A 446 10.70 20.98 0.36
N THR A 447 9.77 20.35 1.09
CA THR A 447 8.44 20.02 0.57
C THR A 447 7.68 21.27 0.12
N HIS A 448 7.71 22.35 0.89
CA HIS A 448 7.08 23.61 0.48
C HIS A 448 7.79 24.25 -0.71
N ALA A 449 9.13 24.21 -0.74
CA ALA A 449 9.90 24.72 -1.88
C ALA A 449 9.54 24.00 -3.20
N VAL A 450 9.23 22.69 -3.15
CA VAL A 450 8.74 21.93 -4.30
C VAL A 450 7.38 22.46 -4.78
N LEU A 451 6.44 22.73 -3.88
CA LEU A 451 5.12 23.27 -4.23
C LEU A 451 5.20 24.64 -4.93
N TYR A 452 6.03 25.55 -4.42
CA TYR A 452 6.25 26.85 -5.07
C TYR A 452 6.95 26.72 -6.43
N THR A 453 7.86 25.75 -6.57
CA THR A 453 8.51 25.46 -7.86
C THR A 453 7.51 24.92 -8.88
N GLU A 454 6.61 24.05 -8.46
CA GLU A 454 5.54 23.52 -9.30
C GLU A 454 4.62 24.64 -9.80
N LEU A 455 4.18 25.55 -8.92
CA LEU A 455 3.39 26.73 -9.29
C LEU A 455 4.14 27.66 -10.25
N LEU A 456 5.45 27.83 -10.06
CA LEU A 456 6.30 28.62 -10.97
C LEU A 456 6.41 27.97 -12.35
N ALA A 457 6.53 26.65 -12.41
CA ALA A 457 6.55 25.89 -13.65
C ALA A 457 5.21 25.98 -14.39
N LEU A 458 4.09 25.88 -13.67
CA LEU A 458 2.74 26.07 -14.22
C LEU A 458 2.52 27.49 -14.75
N LEU A 459 3.01 28.51 -14.03
CA LEU A 459 2.96 29.89 -14.51
C LEU A 459 3.67 30.02 -15.87
N LYS A 460 4.91 29.53 -15.99
CA LYS A 460 5.65 29.58 -17.26
C LYS A 460 5.00 28.74 -18.36
N TYR A 461 4.46 27.57 -18.02
CA TYR A 461 3.71 26.73 -18.95
C TYR A 461 2.53 27.49 -19.57
N LEU A 462 1.77 28.22 -18.76
CA LEU A 462 0.55 28.91 -19.19
C LEU A 462 0.78 30.27 -19.86
N THR A 463 1.92 30.94 -19.61
CA THR A 463 2.14 32.32 -20.08
C THR A 463 3.07 32.44 -21.29
N THR A 464 3.89 31.41 -21.55
CA THR A 464 4.93 31.50 -22.57
C THR A 464 4.39 31.01 -23.91
N SER A 465 4.27 31.91 -24.89
CA SER A 465 3.70 31.61 -26.21
C SER A 465 4.73 31.19 -27.28
N SER A 466 6.03 31.25 -26.97
CA SER A 466 7.09 31.02 -27.96
C SER A 466 7.47 29.53 -28.06
N THR A 467 7.01 28.83 -29.09
CA THR A 467 7.55 27.50 -29.44
C THR A 467 7.75 27.32 -30.93
N SER A 468 8.87 26.68 -31.30
CA SER A 468 9.19 26.20 -32.64
C SER A 468 8.47 24.89 -33.03
N ALA A 469 7.48 24.45 -32.23
CA ALA A 469 6.75 23.19 -32.38
C ALA A 469 5.24 23.45 -32.51
N PRO A 470 4.48 22.59 -33.21
CA PRO A 470 3.02 22.70 -33.28
C PRO A 470 2.41 22.52 -31.89
N GLN A 471 1.53 23.44 -31.49
CA GLN A 471 0.81 23.41 -30.21
C GLN A 471 -0.70 23.53 -30.45
N SER A 472 -1.49 22.81 -29.66
CA SER A 472 -2.93 23.05 -29.57
C SER A 472 -3.20 24.31 -28.72
N PRO A 473 -4.36 24.97 -28.86
CA PRO A 473 -4.72 26.14 -28.04
C PRO A 473 -4.82 25.81 -26.54
N GLN A 474 -5.00 24.53 -26.20
CA GLN A 474 -5.09 24.04 -24.82
C GLN A 474 -3.70 23.72 -24.23
N GLN A 475 -2.65 23.60 -25.06
CA GLN A 475 -1.29 23.30 -24.62
C GLN A 475 -0.49 24.54 -24.20
N GLY A 476 0.29 24.40 -23.15
CA GLY A 476 1.31 25.36 -22.73
C GLY A 476 2.70 25.04 -23.26
N ASN A 477 3.67 25.91 -22.99
CA ASN A 477 5.07 25.67 -23.33
C ASN A 477 5.73 24.74 -22.30
N ILE A 478 5.86 23.47 -22.68
CA ILE A 478 6.49 22.45 -21.83
C ILE A 478 7.99 22.69 -21.61
N THR A 479 8.71 23.21 -22.60
CA THR A 479 10.18 23.40 -22.52
C THR A 479 10.54 24.36 -21.40
N SER A 480 9.88 25.53 -21.36
CA SER A 480 10.14 26.54 -20.32
C SER A 480 9.74 26.06 -18.92
N ALA A 481 8.73 25.21 -18.81
CA ALA A 481 8.35 24.62 -17.53
C ALA A 481 9.38 23.57 -17.06
N LEU A 482 9.86 22.72 -17.98
CA LEU A 482 10.89 21.72 -17.69
C LEU A 482 12.24 22.35 -17.31
N GLU A 483 12.61 23.49 -17.90
CA GLU A 483 13.81 24.24 -17.50
C GLU A 483 13.78 24.64 -16.03
N ILE A 484 12.63 25.09 -15.51
CA ILE A 484 12.48 25.43 -14.09
C ILE A 484 12.60 24.18 -13.22
N LEU A 485 11.88 23.11 -13.59
CA LEU A 485 11.83 21.87 -12.81
C LEU A 485 13.20 21.18 -12.76
N THR A 486 13.92 21.14 -13.88
CA THR A 486 15.27 20.54 -13.97
C THR A 486 16.33 21.39 -13.26
N ALA A 487 16.28 22.71 -13.38
CA ALA A 487 17.16 23.61 -12.64
C ALA A 487 16.96 23.47 -11.11
N PHE A 488 15.70 23.38 -10.66
CA PHE A 488 15.43 23.16 -9.24
C PHE A 488 15.80 21.74 -8.78
N SER A 489 15.59 20.71 -9.60
CA SER A 489 16.02 19.34 -9.30
C SER A 489 17.53 19.26 -9.08
N THR A 490 18.34 19.90 -9.94
CA THR A 490 19.81 19.94 -9.75
C THR A 490 20.23 20.77 -8.53
N GLN A 491 19.56 21.89 -8.28
CA GLN A 491 19.78 22.70 -7.07
C GLN A 491 19.42 21.95 -5.80
N LEU A 492 18.34 21.18 -5.81
CA LEU A 492 17.92 20.34 -4.70
C LEU A 492 18.96 19.23 -4.52
N SER A 493 19.23 18.39 -5.53
CA SER A 493 20.20 17.28 -5.43
C SER A 493 21.61 17.71 -4.99
N SER A 494 22.10 18.88 -5.43
CA SER A 494 23.45 19.37 -5.06
C SER A 494 23.59 19.80 -3.60
N ARG A 495 22.48 20.10 -2.91
CA ARG A 495 22.48 20.53 -1.51
C ARG A 495 22.36 19.36 -0.52
N LEU A 496 22.27 18.12 -1.00
CA LEU A 496 21.78 17.01 -0.20
C LEU A 496 22.78 15.85 -0.17
N THR A 497 23.06 15.37 1.04
CA THR A 497 24.01 14.29 1.34
C THR A 497 23.38 13.16 2.17
N SER A 498 22.05 13.14 2.37
CA SER A 498 21.34 12.27 3.34
C SER A 498 20.06 11.64 2.76
N PRO A 499 19.66 10.42 3.19
CA PRO A 499 18.40 9.74 2.79
C PRO A 499 17.12 10.49 3.16
N GLN A 500 17.21 11.50 4.04
CA GLN A 500 16.09 12.30 4.56
C GLN A 500 15.31 13.09 3.49
N LEU A 501 15.80 13.18 2.25
CA LEU A 501 15.24 14.03 1.20
C LEU A 501 14.86 13.30 -0.09
N ALA A 502 14.78 11.97 -0.06
CA ALA A 502 14.22 11.19 -1.17
C ALA A 502 12.76 11.61 -1.45
N TYR A 503 12.01 11.98 -0.41
CA TYR A 503 10.59 12.31 -0.52
C TYR A 503 10.31 13.63 -1.28
N PRO A 504 10.88 14.81 -0.92
CA PRO A 504 10.65 16.04 -1.69
C PRO A 504 11.13 15.96 -3.14
N LEU A 505 12.25 15.28 -3.39
CA LEU A 505 12.73 15.06 -4.75
C LEU A 505 11.76 14.15 -5.53
N SER A 506 11.25 13.08 -4.91
CA SER A 506 10.22 12.22 -5.52
C SER A 506 8.95 13.01 -5.86
N LEU A 507 8.47 13.88 -4.96
CA LEU A 507 7.33 14.77 -5.22
C LEU A 507 7.56 15.69 -6.43
N LEU A 508 8.76 16.28 -6.54
CA LEU A 508 9.11 17.13 -7.70
C LEU A 508 9.06 16.33 -9.00
N HIS A 509 9.64 15.14 -9.03
CA HIS A 509 9.62 14.28 -10.22
C HIS A 509 8.18 13.81 -10.55
N GLN A 510 7.35 13.54 -9.54
CA GLN A 510 5.92 13.21 -9.75
C GLN A 510 5.12 14.39 -10.30
N SER A 511 5.35 15.61 -9.81
CA SER A 511 4.75 16.82 -10.38
C SER A 511 5.15 17.03 -11.84
N THR A 512 6.42 16.74 -12.17
CA THR A 512 6.94 16.78 -13.54
C THR A 512 6.23 15.77 -14.43
N ALA A 513 6.05 14.53 -13.94
CA ALA A 513 5.34 13.48 -14.65
C ALA A 513 3.85 13.84 -14.88
N ARG A 514 3.19 14.47 -13.90
CA ARG A 514 1.82 14.99 -14.01
C ARG A 514 1.69 16.06 -15.09
N LEU A 515 2.63 17.02 -15.13
CA LEU A 515 2.65 18.06 -16.15
C LEU A 515 2.91 17.49 -17.55
N LEU A 516 3.82 16.52 -17.68
CA LEU A 516 4.11 15.83 -18.93
C LEU A 516 2.88 15.05 -19.44
N HIS A 517 2.20 14.32 -18.55
CA HIS A 517 0.96 13.62 -18.87
C HIS A 517 -0.11 14.59 -19.37
N HIS A 518 -0.35 15.69 -18.63
CA HIS A 518 -1.32 16.71 -19.04
C HIS A 518 -0.96 17.31 -20.42
N HIS A 519 0.31 17.66 -20.65
CA HIS A 519 0.74 18.20 -21.93
C HIS A 519 0.56 17.22 -23.10
N ALA A 520 0.83 15.94 -22.88
CA ALA A 520 0.63 14.89 -23.88
C ALA A 520 -0.86 14.63 -24.19
N LYS A 521 -1.74 14.76 -23.18
CA LYS A 521 -3.19 14.63 -23.37
C LYS A 521 -3.79 15.83 -24.14
N SER A 522 -3.31 17.04 -23.88
CA SER A 522 -3.91 18.27 -24.42
C SER A 522 -3.57 18.57 -25.88
N GLY A 523 -2.68 17.81 -26.54
CA GLY A 523 -2.36 18.00 -27.96
C GLY A 523 -1.08 17.29 -28.44
N PRO A 524 -0.55 17.65 -29.63
CA PRO A 524 0.66 17.02 -30.16
C PRO A 524 1.87 17.26 -29.26
N TYR A 525 2.69 16.24 -29.04
CA TYR A 525 3.87 16.31 -28.18
C TYR A 525 5.07 15.60 -28.81
N ARG A 526 6.27 15.85 -28.27
CA ARG A 526 7.51 15.17 -28.68
C ARG A 526 7.78 13.96 -27.77
N PRO A 527 7.66 12.71 -28.26
CA PRO A 527 7.82 11.52 -27.41
C PRO A 527 9.21 11.39 -26.78
N GLN A 528 10.27 11.83 -27.48
CA GLN A 528 11.65 11.78 -26.97
C GLN A 528 11.83 12.60 -25.68
N THR A 529 11.18 13.76 -25.59
CA THR A 529 11.27 14.63 -24.40
C THR A 529 10.62 13.96 -23.19
N LEU A 530 9.42 13.40 -23.36
CA LEU A 530 8.70 12.68 -22.32
C LEU A 530 9.51 11.45 -21.87
N HIS A 531 10.00 10.66 -22.83
CA HIS A 531 10.80 9.47 -22.54
C HIS A 531 12.08 9.81 -21.77
N SER A 532 12.83 10.82 -22.20
CA SER A 532 14.07 11.21 -21.53
C SER A 532 13.83 11.62 -20.08
N GLN A 533 12.77 12.40 -19.81
CA GLN A 533 12.46 12.87 -18.46
C GLN A 533 11.93 11.76 -17.56
N LEU A 534 11.03 10.90 -18.06
CA LEU A 534 10.53 9.76 -17.29
C LEU A 534 11.63 8.72 -17.03
N THR A 535 12.52 8.46 -17.99
CA THR A 535 13.66 7.55 -17.80
C THR A 535 14.61 8.08 -16.73
N THR A 536 14.93 9.37 -16.73
CA THR A 536 15.73 10.00 -15.67
C THR A 536 15.05 9.84 -14.31
N SER A 537 13.74 10.12 -14.24
CA SER A 537 12.98 10.01 -12.99
C SER A 537 12.91 8.56 -12.47
N LEU A 538 12.72 7.58 -13.37
CA LEU A 538 12.68 6.16 -13.03
C LEU A 538 14.06 5.62 -12.60
N ARG A 539 15.15 6.12 -13.18
CA ARG A 539 16.51 5.76 -12.72
C ARG A 539 16.82 6.30 -11.32
N LEU A 540 16.27 7.46 -10.96
CA LEU A 540 16.40 8.02 -9.61
C LEU A 540 15.48 7.33 -8.61
N PHE A 541 14.28 6.92 -9.03
CA PHE A 541 13.28 6.25 -8.19
C PHE A 541 12.72 5.00 -8.88
N PRO A 542 13.46 3.87 -8.87
CA PRO A 542 13.08 2.65 -9.60
C PRO A 542 11.74 2.06 -9.16
N ASN A 543 11.39 2.21 -7.88
CA ASN A 543 10.16 1.66 -7.33
C ASN A 543 8.93 2.54 -7.57
N ASN A 544 9.08 3.76 -8.10
CA ASN A 544 7.94 4.66 -8.25
C ASN A 544 7.02 4.22 -9.40
N THR A 545 5.80 3.81 -9.04
CA THR A 545 4.82 3.26 -9.99
C THR A 545 4.38 4.30 -11.02
N ILE A 546 4.31 5.59 -10.69
CA ILE A 546 3.88 6.65 -11.63
C ILE A 546 4.81 6.70 -12.84
N PHE A 547 6.12 6.71 -12.61
CA PHE A 547 7.11 6.82 -13.69
C PHE A 547 7.09 5.57 -14.57
N PHE A 548 7.01 4.40 -13.94
CA PHE A 548 6.96 3.12 -14.65
C PHE A 548 5.70 3.03 -15.53
N SER A 549 4.51 3.30 -14.98
CA SER A 549 3.24 3.18 -15.70
C SER A 549 3.10 4.19 -16.83
N LEU A 550 3.52 5.44 -16.63
CA LEU A 550 3.49 6.45 -17.70
C LEU A 550 4.48 6.13 -18.82
N LEU A 551 5.66 5.60 -18.49
CA LEU A 551 6.68 5.21 -19.48
C LEU A 551 6.20 4.03 -20.34
N THR A 552 5.50 3.09 -19.71
CA THR A 552 5.05 1.84 -20.32
C THR A 552 3.63 1.88 -20.90
N SER A 553 2.89 2.97 -20.67
CA SER A 553 1.53 3.17 -21.17
C SER A 553 1.44 3.09 -22.71
N PRO A 554 0.42 2.43 -23.29
CA PRO A 554 0.20 2.43 -24.75
C PRO A 554 -0.28 3.78 -25.33
N THR A 555 -0.88 4.62 -24.49
CA THR A 555 -1.53 5.87 -24.90
C THR A 555 -0.54 7.03 -24.94
N ILE A 556 0.40 7.07 -23.98
CA ILE A 556 1.37 8.15 -23.79
C ILE A 556 2.81 7.65 -23.93
N GLY A 557 3.04 6.40 -23.53
CA GLY A 557 4.33 5.75 -23.57
C GLY A 557 4.72 5.24 -24.95
N ILE A 558 5.95 4.75 -24.99
CA ILE A 558 6.71 4.45 -26.21
C ILE A 558 6.39 3.09 -26.83
N THR A 559 5.39 2.34 -26.37
CA THR A 559 5.16 0.97 -26.88
C THR A 559 4.80 0.93 -28.36
N LYS A 560 4.42 2.07 -28.96
CA LYS A 560 4.28 2.26 -30.42
C LYS A 560 5.57 2.65 -31.16
N LEU A 561 6.59 3.14 -30.45
CA LEU A 561 7.78 3.82 -31.02
C LEU A 561 9.12 3.13 -30.69
N VAL A 562 9.19 2.30 -29.65
CA VAL A 562 10.43 1.68 -29.18
C VAL A 562 10.31 0.16 -29.23
N SER A 563 11.38 -0.51 -29.67
CA SER A 563 11.40 -1.96 -29.78
C SER A 563 11.26 -2.63 -28.40
N PRO A 564 10.54 -3.77 -28.29
CA PRO A 564 10.47 -4.55 -27.06
C PRO A 564 11.84 -4.89 -26.46
N VAL A 565 12.88 -5.00 -27.30
CA VAL A 565 14.26 -5.26 -26.89
C VAL A 565 14.82 -4.11 -26.06
N THR A 566 14.57 -2.85 -26.46
CA THR A 566 15.07 -1.67 -25.74
C THR A 566 14.40 -1.51 -24.36
N LEU A 567 13.13 -1.89 -24.24
CA LEU A 567 12.44 -1.94 -22.95
C LEU A 567 13.00 -3.05 -22.06
N SER A 568 13.23 -4.25 -22.63
CA SER A 568 13.87 -5.35 -21.90
C SER A 568 15.27 -4.98 -21.40
N THR A 569 16.08 -4.29 -22.20
CA THR A 569 17.40 -3.82 -21.76
C THR A 569 17.28 -2.79 -20.64
N LEU A 570 16.30 -1.87 -20.72
CA LEU A 570 16.07 -0.90 -19.66
C LEU A 570 15.62 -1.57 -18.36
N PHE A 571 14.76 -2.58 -18.41
CA PHE A 571 14.37 -3.36 -17.23
C PHE A 571 15.54 -4.13 -16.64
N SER A 572 16.37 -4.78 -17.48
CA SER A 572 17.60 -5.40 -17.02
C SER A 572 18.54 -4.38 -16.38
N ASP A 573 18.76 -3.22 -17.00
CA ASP A 573 19.61 -2.16 -16.47
C ASP A 573 19.09 -1.62 -15.12
N LEU A 574 17.77 -1.47 -14.94
CA LEU A 574 17.19 -1.04 -13.67
C LEU A 574 17.36 -2.11 -12.59
N LEU A 575 17.18 -3.38 -12.91
CA LEU A 575 17.38 -4.49 -11.98
C LEU A 575 18.86 -4.63 -11.57
N HIS A 576 19.80 -4.42 -12.49
CA HIS A 576 21.25 -4.49 -12.21
C HIS A 576 21.82 -3.18 -11.64
N GLY A 577 21.24 -2.04 -11.96
CA GLY A 577 21.62 -0.72 -11.45
C GLY A 577 21.17 -0.49 -10.00
N SER A 578 20.12 -1.20 -9.57
CA SER A 578 19.62 -1.21 -8.19
C SER A 578 20.50 -2.04 -7.23
N ASN A 579 21.65 -2.55 -7.70
CA ASN A 579 22.58 -3.39 -6.93
C ASN A 579 23.39 -2.66 -5.84
N SER A 580 23.16 -1.36 -5.61
CA SER A 580 23.58 -0.77 -4.33
C SER A 580 22.66 -1.36 -3.26
N SER A 581 23.20 -1.89 -2.17
CA SER A 581 22.55 -2.69 -1.11
C SER A 581 21.46 -1.97 -0.29
N THR A 582 20.72 -1.04 -0.89
CA THR A 582 19.91 -0.01 -0.23
C THR A 582 18.52 0.16 -0.84
N HIS A 583 17.96 -0.78 -1.62
CA HIS A 583 16.58 -0.65 -2.10
C HIS A 583 15.85 -2.00 -2.20
N ASN A 584 14.59 -2.06 -1.76
CA ASN A 584 13.71 -3.23 -2.00
C ASN A 584 13.33 -3.28 -3.48
N ILE A 585 13.68 -4.37 -4.16
CA ILE A 585 13.46 -4.51 -5.61
C ILE A 585 12.07 -5.13 -5.91
N LEU A 586 11.34 -5.60 -4.89
CA LEU A 586 10.03 -6.25 -5.06
C LEU A 586 9.02 -5.40 -5.85
N PRO A 587 8.81 -4.09 -5.54
CA PRO A 587 7.85 -3.28 -6.28
C PRO A 587 8.17 -3.16 -7.76
N LEU A 588 9.46 -3.03 -8.10
CA LEU A 588 9.92 -3.00 -9.49
C LEU A 588 9.66 -4.34 -10.20
N TYR A 589 9.95 -5.48 -9.56
CA TYR A 589 9.63 -6.80 -10.13
C TYR A 589 8.14 -6.97 -10.39
N LEU A 590 7.29 -6.59 -9.43
CA LEU A 590 5.83 -6.68 -9.57
C LEU A 590 5.31 -5.80 -10.71
N ASN A 591 5.86 -4.59 -10.87
CA ASN A 591 5.52 -3.68 -11.97
C ASN A 591 5.96 -4.25 -13.34
N ILE A 592 7.16 -4.83 -13.43
CA ILE A 592 7.66 -5.48 -14.65
C ILE A 592 6.79 -6.68 -15.04
N ILE A 593 6.46 -7.54 -14.07
CA ILE A 593 5.59 -8.70 -14.28
C ILE A 593 4.21 -8.24 -14.75
N HIS A 594 3.62 -7.25 -14.08
CA HIS A 594 2.34 -6.67 -14.47
C HIS A 594 2.38 -6.12 -15.91
N HIS A 595 3.43 -5.39 -16.26
CA HIS A 595 3.61 -4.87 -17.61
C HIS A 595 3.62 -5.96 -18.69
N TYR A 596 4.39 -7.03 -18.47
CA TYR A 596 4.47 -8.13 -19.43
C TYR A 596 3.17 -8.90 -19.57
N LEU A 597 2.41 -9.03 -18.48
CA LEU A 597 1.09 -9.66 -18.48
C LEU A 597 0.05 -8.83 -19.24
N GLN A 598 0.07 -7.50 -19.10
CA GLN A 598 -0.90 -6.61 -19.74
C GLN A 598 -0.58 -6.34 -21.23
N ASN A 599 0.69 -6.32 -21.63
CA ASN A 599 1.12 -5.94 -22.99
C ASN A 599 1.47 -7.14 -23.89
N THR A 600 0.68 -8.21 -23.88
CA THR A 600 0.87 -9.37 -24.77
C THR A 600 0.48 -9.05 -26.21
N GLN A 601 1.42 -8.49 -26.99
CA GLN A 601 1.26 -8.35 -28.45
C GLN A 601 1.38 -9.70 -29.19
N SER A 602 2.01 -10.72 -28.57
CA SER A 602 1.98 -12.13 -29.02
C SER A 602 2.01 -13.08 -27.82
N ALA A 603 1.30 -14.22 -27.92
CA ALA A 603 0.95 -15.07 -26.79
C ALA A 603 2.11 -15.91 -26.22
N SER A 604 3.10 -16.33 -27.03
CA SER A 604 4.13 -17.29 -26.60
C SER A 604 5.46 -16.71 -26.08
N PRO A 605 6.06 -15.63 -26.64
CA PRO A 605 7.38 -15.18 -26.19
C PRO A 605 7.32 -14.42 -24.85
N ASN A 606 6.24 -13.71 -24.56
CA ASN A 606 6.11 -12.95 -23.31
C ASN A 606 5.93 -13.86 -22.10
N LEU A 607 5.21 -14.97 -22.22
CA LEU A 607 5.00 -15.92 -21.12
C LEU A 607 6.30 -16.60 -20.67
N ASN A 608 7.17 -16.96 -21.60
CA ASN A 608 8.50 -17.50 -21.28
C ASN A 608 9.38 -16.47 -20.55
N THR A 609 9.30 -15.19 -20.94
CA THR A 609 10.00 -14.09 -20.28
C THR A 609 9.45 -13.81 -18.87
N ILE A 610 8.13 -13.91 -18.69
CA ILE A 610 7.50 -13.79 -17.37
C ILE A 610 7.98 -14.93 -16.47
N ASN A 611 7.92 -16.18 -16.95
CA ASN A 611 8.38 -17.32 -16.18
C ASN A 611 9.88 -17.24 -15.86
N SER A 612 10.73 -16.81 -16.80
CA SER A 612 12.16 -16.62 -16.52
C SER A 612 12.41 -15.51 -15.50
N THR A 613 11.59 -14.44 -15.51
CA THR A 613 11.63 -13.37 -14.50
C THR A 613 11.27 -13.90 -13.11
N PHE A 614 10.21 -14.71 -12.98
CA PHE A 614 9.88 -15.38 -11.71
C PHE A 614 10.97 -16.32 -11.24
N VAL A 615 11.46 -17.21 -12.12
CA VAL A 615 12.52 -18.19 -11.80
C VAL A 615 13.82 -17.49 -11.37
N SER A 616 14.14 -16.35 -11.99
CA SER A 616 15.29 -15.53 -11.61
C SER A 616 15.08 -14.86 -10.25
N ALA A 617 13.92 -14.24 -10.02
CA ALA A 617 13.62 -13.52 -8.78
C ALA A 617 13.52 -14.45 -7.56
N LEU A 618 12.94 -15.64 -7.74
CA LEU A 618 12.77 -16.65 -6.70
C LEU A 618 13.99 -17.58 -6.54
N ASN A 619 15.01 -17.42 -7.39
CA ASN A 619 16.23 -18.25 -7.43
C ASN A 619 15.93 -19.77 -7.44
N ILE A 620 14.95 -20.19 -8.24
CA ILE A 620 14.47 -21.59 -8.28
C ILE A 620 15.54 -22.55 -8.84
N LYS A 621 16.39 -22.07 -9.76
CA LYS A 621 17.39 -22.90 -10.46
C LYS A 621 18.81 -22.82 -9.87
N GLY A 622 18.99 -22.23 -8.69
CA GLY A 622 20.30 -22.10 -8.04
C GLY A 622 21.33 -21.40 -8.93
N SER A 623 20.90 -20.33 -9.62
CA SER A 623 21.79 -19.61 -10.52
C SER A 623 22.97 -19.04 -9.74
N LYS A 624 24.19 -19.30 -10.20
CA LYS A 624 25.45 -18.69 -9.69
C LYS A 624 25.54 -17.18 -9.97
N SER A 625 24.42 -16.49 -10.11
CA SER A 625 24.42 -15.03 -10.01
C SER A 625 24.63 -14.71 -8.53
N ASN A 626 25.67 -13.93 -8.23
CA ASN A 626 26.01 -13.38 -6.91
C ASN A 626 24.94 -12.41 -6.36
N LEU A 627 23.67 -12.61 -6.72
CA LEU A 627 22.53 -11.79 -6.39
C LEU A 627 21.71 -12.55 -5.33
N ASP A 628 22.13 -12.46 -4.07
CA ASP A 628 21.25 -12.76 -2.94
C ASP A 628 20.16 -11.67 -2.87
N SER A 629 19.27 -11.65 -3.86
CA SER A 629 18.06 -10.84 -3.78
C SER A 629 17.20 -11.50 -2.70
N GLY A 630 17.00 -10.85 -1.56
CA GLY A 630 16.11 -11.29 -0.46
C GLY A 630 14.62 -11.46 -0.85
N LEU A 631 14.34 -11.67 -2.14
CA LEU A 631 13.06 -11.95 -2.78
C LEU A 631 12.72 -13.45 -2.82
N ALA A 632 13.71 -14.34 -2.68
CA ALA A 632 13.46 -15.78 -2.63
C ALA A 632 12.56 -16.17 -1.44
N SER A 633 12.55 -15.36 -0.39
CA SER A 633 11.68 -15.47 0.80
C SER A 633 10.44 -14.58 0.75
N SER A 634 10.12 -13.94 -0.38
CA SER A 634 8.91 -13.12 -0.51
C SER A 634 7.68 -13.98 -0.73
N SER A 635 6.81 -14.05 0.27
CA SER A 635 5.54 -14.79 0.23
C SER A 635 4.59 -14.23 -0.84
N ALA A 636 4.51 -12.90 -0.98
CA ALA A 636 3.75 -12.22 -2.03
C ALA A 636 4.14 -12.67 -3.46
N LEU A 637 5.46 -12.77 -3.73
CA LEU A 637 5.94 -13.18 -5.04
C LEU A 637 5.67 -14.67 -5.31
N TRP A 638 5.84 -15.52 -4.29
CA TRP A 638 5.47 -16.95 -4.37
C TRP A 638 3.98 -17.13 -4.65
N ARG A 639 3.10 -16.40 -3.96
CA ARG A 639 1.65 -16.46 -4.19
C ARG A 639 1.30 -16.07 -5.63
N LEU A 640 1.87 -14.97 -6.13
CA LEU A 640 1.66 -14.56 -7.53
C LEU A 640 2.16 -15.61 -8.52
N TYR A 641 3.31 -16.25 -8.26
CA TYR A 641 3.84 -17.30 -9.13
C TYR A 641 2.96 -18.55 -9.13
N LEU A 642 2.43 -18.95 -7.96
CA LEU A 642 1.47 -20.04 -7.87
C LEU A 642 0.22 -19.74 -8.70
N LEU A 643 -0.36 -18.54 -8.58
CA LEU A 643 -1.51 -18.11 -9.39
C LEU A 643 -1.18 -18.03 -10.89
N PHE A 644 0.03 -17.61 -11.25
CA PHE A 644 0.48 -17.60 -12.65
C PHE A 644 0.55 -19.02 -13.23
N CYS A 645 1.17 -19.97 -12.51
CA CYS A 645 1.22 -21.38 -12.93
C CYS A 645 -0.15 -22.07 -12.91
N ASP A 646 -1.16 -21.47 -12.28
CA ASP A 646 -2.56 -21.93 -12.33
C ASP A 646 -3.19 -21.64 -13.67
N VAL A 647 -3.02 -20.41 -14.15
CA VAL A 647 -3.49 -20.00 -15.47
C VAL A 647 -2.63 -20.60 -16.58
N TYR A 648 -1.34 -20.84 -16.31
CA TYR A 648 -0.37 -21.36 -17.29
C TYR A 648 0.34 -22.64 -16.81
N PRO A 649 -0.34 -23.80 -16.82
CA PRO A 649 0.20 -25.07 -16.31
C PRO A 649 1.46 -25.57 -17.03
N GLN A 650 1.73 -25.10 -18.25
CA GLN A 650 2.91 -25.51 -19.04
C GLN A 650 4.26 -25.16 -18.39
N PHE A 651 4.27 -24.32 -17.35
CA PHE A 651 5.48 -23.95 -16.61
C PHE A 651 5.67 -24.74 -15.31
N LEU A 652 4.77 -25.67 -14.99
CA LEU A 652 4.91 -26.51 -13.81
C LEU A 652 6.13 -27.45 -13.94
N PRO A 653 6.82 -27.76 -12.83
CA PRO A 653 7.87 -28.77 -12.83
C PRO A 653 7.33 -30.10 -13.35
N SER A 654 7.95 -30.64 -14.40
CA SER A 654 7.56 -31.95 -14.94
C SER A 654 8.09 -33.04 -14.01
N SER A 655 7.19 -33.78 -13.37
CA SER A 655 7.51 -34.98 -12.60
C SER A 655 7.88 -36.14 -13.55
N SER A 656 9.05 -36.06 -14.18
CA SER A 656 9.60 -37.18 -14.94
C SER A 656 11.12 -37.18 -14.91
N SER A 657 11.66 -37.85 -13.91
CA SER A 657 12.93 -38.55 -14.05
C SER A 657 12.78 -39.71 -15.05
N SER A 658 12.65 -39.42 -16.34
CA SER A 658 12.97 -40.34 -17.44
C SER A 658 12.80 -39.65 -18.80
N THR A 659 13.93 -39.44 -19.48
CA THR A 659 14.10 -39.33 -20.94
C THR A 659 13.27 -38.33 -21.75
N SER A 660 14.00 -37.39 -22.33
CA SER A 660 13.64 -36.62 -23.51
C SER A 660 12.97 -37.47 -24.59
N VAL A 661 11.69 -37.22 -24.87
CA VAL A 661 11.13 -37.45 -26.20
C VAL A 661 10.32 -36.21 -26.59
N SER A 662 10.86 -35.51 -27.57
CA SER A 662 10.27 -34.40 -28.30
C SER A 662 8.80 -34.67 -28.64
N SER A 663 7.88 -33.82 -28.20
CA SER A 663 6.51 -33.83 -28.68
C SER A 663 6.48 -33.30 -30.12
N SER A 664 6.60 -34.20 -31.08
CA SER A 664 6.23 -33.95 -32.47
C SER A 664 5.71 -35.24 -33.09
N LYS A 665 4.40 -35.23 -33.34
CA LYS A 665 3.61 -36.18 -34.14
C LYS A 665 3.38 -37.59 -33.55
N ALA A 666 2.15 -37.82 -33.10
CA ALA A 666 1.38 -39.01 -33.48
C ALA A 666 -0.12 -38.78 -33.22
N LEU A 667 -0.83 -38.33 -34.25
CA LEU A 667 -2.28 -38.54 -34.38
C LEU A 667 -2.49 -40.02 -34.72
N ILE A 668 -2.99 -40.82 -33.78
CA ILE A 668 -3.65 -42.09 -34.11
C ILE A 668 -4.96 -42.14 -33.33
N LEU A 669 -6.06 -42.17 -34.10
CA LEU A 669 -7.42 -42.37 -33.63
C LEU A 669 -7.52 -43.67 -32.81
N GLN A 670 -7.88 -43.58 -31.54
CA GLN A 670 -8.49 -44.69 -30.79
C GLN A 670 -9.64 -44.20 -29.90
N SER A 671 -10.80 -44.82 -30.13
CA SER A 671 -12.06 -44.92 -29.37
C SER A 671 -12.18 -44.22 -28.01
N GLY A 672 -13.36 -43.61 -27.79
CA GLY A 672 -13.74 -42.69 -26.69
C GLY A 672 -13.62 -43.14 -25.23
N SER A 673 -12.94 -44.24 -24.90
CA SER A 673 -12.48 -44.55 -23.53
C SER A 673 -11.07 -44.01 -23.23
N SER A 674 -10.20 -43.87 -24.24
CA SER A 674 -8.81 -43.38 -24.10
C SER A 674 -8.73 -41.89 -23.76
N SER A 675 -9.70 -41.09 -24.21
CA SER A 675 -9.73 -39.65 -23.98
C SER A 675 -9.93 -39.28 -22.51
N ARG A 676 -10.73 -40.07 -21.77
CA ARG A 676 -10.93 -39.82 -20.33
C ARG A 676 -9.69 -40.21 -19.53
N GLU A 677 -9.05 -41.32 -19.90
CA GLU A 677 -7.82 -41.78 -19.25
C GLU A 677 -6.66 -40.80 -19.47
N ASN A 678 -6.47 -40.30 -20.70
CA ASN A 678 -5.49 -39.26 -21.00
C ASN A 678 -5.77 -37.93 -20.26
N ALA A 679 -7.04 -37.49 -20.20
CA ALA A 679 -7.40 -36.27 -19.46
C ALA A 679 -7.16 -36.43 -17.95
N ARG A 680 -7.40 -37.62 -17.42
CA ARG A 680 -7.12 -37.97 -16.02
C ARG A 680 -5.62 -38.01 -15.71
N GLU A 681 -4.81 -38.57 -16.60
CA GLU A 681 -3.35 -38.55 -16.47
C GLU A 681 -2.79 -37.12 -16.54
N GLU A 682 -3.32 -36.29 -17.43
CA GLU A 682 -2.95 -34.87 -17.54
C GLU A 682 -3.29 -34.09 -16.26
N MET A 683 -4.47 -34.30 -15.69
CA MET A 683 -4.87 -33.71 -14.41
C MET A 683 -3.96 -34.16 -13.25
N ASN A 684 -3.63 -35.45 -13.16
CA ASN A 684 -2.73 -35.96 -12.11
C ASN A 684 -1.29 -35.42 -12.26
N CYS A 685 -0.77 -35.36 -13.48
CA CYS A 685 0.54 -34.73 -13.75
C CYS A 685 0.55 -33.25 -13.36
N LYS A 686 -0.55 -32.53 -13.64
CA LYS A 686 -0.73 -31.13 -13.24
C LYS A 686 -0.75 -30.98 -11.71
N ALA A 687 -1.54 -31.81 -11.00
CA ALA A 687 -1.63 -31.80 -9.54
C ALA A 687 -0.26 -32.06 -8.90
N ASN A 688 0.47 -33.08 -9.35
CA ASN A 688 1.82 -33.38 -8.86
C ASN A 688 2.81 -32.23 -9.12
N GLY A 689 2.77 -31.62 -10.31
CA GLY A 689 3.59 -30.45 -10.63
C GLY A 689 3.30 -29.26 -9.72
N ILE A 690 2.03 -29.04 -9.37
CA ILE A 690 1.62 -27.99 -8.42
C ILE A 690 2.14 -28.28 -7.03
N VAL A 691 1.99 -29.52 -6.55
CA VAL A 691 2.48 -29.92 -5.23
C VAL A 691 3.99 -29.74 -5.12
N GLU A 692 4.76 -30.11 -6.14
CA GLU A 692 6.22 -29.91 -6.13
C GLU A 692 6.62 -28.43 -6.12
N LEU A 693 5.93 -27.59 -6.89
CA LEU A 693 6.15 -26.13 -6.82
C LEU A 693 5.75 -25.56 -5.46
N TRP A 694 4.65 -26.05 -4.89
CA TRP A 694 4.14 -25.63 -3.59
C TRP A 694 5.08 -26.02 -2.45
N LYS A 695 5.64 -27.24 -2.47
CA LYS A 695 6.70 -27.67 -1.53
C LYS A 695 7.92 -26.74 -1.60
N GLN A 696 8.31 -26.28 -2.78
CA GLN A 696 9.40 -25.31 -2.92
C GLN A 696 9.05 -23.95 -2.30
N ALA A 697 7.82 -23.47 -2.48
CA ALA A 697 7.34 -22.25 -1.84
C ALA A 697 7.34 -22.39 -0.31
N ILE A 698 6.81 -23.49 0.22
CA ILE A 698 6.80 -23.81 1.66
C ILE A 698 8.23 -23.86 2.22
N ALA A 699 9.16 -24.52 1.53
CA ALA A 699 10.55 -24.61 1.98
C ALA A 699 11.24 -23.23 2.10
N ARG A 700 10.81 -22.24 1.31
CA ARG A 700 11.34 -20.86 1.33
C ARG A 700 10.58 -19.92 2.26
N THR A 701 9.33 -20.23 2.57
CA THR A 701 8.43 -19.43 3.43
C THR A 701 7.71 -20.30 4.47
N PRO A 702 8.44 -21.08 5.30
CA PRO A 702 7.85 -22.12 6.14
C PRO A 702 6.91 -21.59 7.22
N TRP A 703 7.04 -20.32 7.60
CA TRP A 703 6.18 -19.65 8.59
C TRP A 703 4.85 -19.16 8.01
N CYS A 704 4.73 -19.04 6.68
CA CYS A 704 3.65 -18.27 6.08
C CYS A 704 2.39 -19.11 5.86
N LYS A 705 1.45 -19.05 6.80
CA LYS A 705 0.17 -19.78 6.76
C LYS A 705 -0.60 -19.59 5.45
N GLY A 706 -0.64 -18.35 4.93
CA GLY A 706 -1.35 -18.04 3.68
C GLY A 706 -0.85 -18.84 2.47
N ILE A 707 0.42 -19.25 2.44
CA ILE A 707 0.98 -20.09 1.37
C ILE A 707 0.52 -21.55 1.51
N TYR A 708 0.37 -22.05 2.73
CA TYR A 708 -0.23 -23.37 2.95
C TYR A 708 -1.69 -23.36 2.51
N MET A 709 -2.49 -22.42 3.00
CA MET A 709 -3.92 -22.34 2.67
C MET A 709 -4.16 -22.23 1.15
N ALA A 710 -3.40 -21.37 0.46
CA ALA A 710 -3.52 -21.20 -1.00
C ALA A 710 -3.22 -22.48 -1.80
N GLY A 711 -2.35 -23.36 -1.29
CA GLY A 711 -2.06 -24.64 -1.92
C GLY A 711 -3.17 -25.68 -1.68
N PHE A 712 -3.68 -25.77 -0.46
CA PHE A 712 -4.81 -26.64 -0.15
C PHE A 712 -6.08 -26.25 -0.91
N GLU A 713 -6.47 -24.96 -0.89
CA GLU A 713 -7.60 -24.41 -1.66
C GLU A 713 -7.52 -24.86 -3.12
N ARG A 714 -6.36 -24.65 -3.73
CA ARG A 714 -6.15 -24.93 -5.16
C ARG A 714 -6.20 -26.40 -5.51
N ILE A 715 -5.60 -27.27 -4.69
CA ILE A 715 -5.59 -28.71 -4.98
C ILE A 715 -7.00 -29.29 -4.81
N CYS A 716 -7.75 -28.80 -3.82
CA CYS A 716 -9.13 -29.22 -3.58
C CYS A 716 -10.09 -28.73 -4.69
N GLU A 717 -9.93 -27.51 -5.20
CA GLU A 717 -10.75 -26.97 -6.30
C GLU A 717 -10.64 -27.77 -7.62
N MET A 718 -9.54 -28.52 -7.85
CA MET A 718 -9.37 -29.33 -9.07
C MET A 718 -10.25 -30.60 -9.11
N GLY A 719 -10.88 -30.98 -8.00
CA GLY A 719 -11.71 -32.20 -7.88
C GLY A 719 -13.18 -32.05 -8.32
N ASP A 720 -13.64 -30.84 -8.61
CA ASP A 720 -15.07 -30.49 -8.73
C ASP A 720 -15.61 -30.27 -10.16
N ASP A 721 -14.78 -30.24 -11.20
CA ASP A 721 -15.21 -29.82 -12.56
C ASP A 721 -15.92 -30.92 -13.39
N ASP A 722 -16.05 -32.15 -12.88
CA ASP A 722 -16.78 -33.23 -13.55
C ASP A 722 -18.19 -33.40 -12.94
N GLY A 723 -19.18 -32.81 -13.59
CA GLY A 723 -20.58 -32.87 -13.20
C GLY A 723 -21.09 -34.29 -12.90
N ASN A 724 -21.53 -34.48 -11.66
CA ASN A 724 -22.57 -35.39 -11.14
C ASN A 724 -22.74 -36.83 -11.69
N ASP A 725 -21.81 -37.45 -12.42
CA ASP A 725 -22.02 -38.83 -12.90
C ASP A 725 -20.73 -39.69 -12.91
N GLY A 726 -20.45 -40.35 -11.77
CA GLY A 726 -19.31 -41.27 -11.64
C GLY A 726 -19.01 -41.78 -10.23
N ARG A 727 -20.01 -42.32 -9.53
CA ARG A 727 -20.03 -42.60 -8.07
C ARG A 727 -19.11 -43.72 -7.53
N LYS A 728 -18.18 -44.28 -8.31
CA LYS A 728 -17.31 -45.41 -7.85
C LYS A 728 -15.82 -45.33 -8.23
N ASP A 729 -15.42 -44.39 -9.09
CA ASP A 729 -14.03 -44.30 -9.59
C ASP A 729 -13.24 -43.08 -9.08
N LYS A 730 -13.83 -42.23 -8.22
CA LYS A 730 -13.13 -41.09 -7.57
C LYS A 730 -12.07 -41.57 -6.56
N ILE A 731 -12.33 -42.69 -5.87
CA ILE A 731 -11.63 -43.10 -4.64
C ILE A 731 -10.16 -43.54 -4.84
N SER A 732 -9.74 -43.98 -6.04
CA SER A 732 -8.36 -44.51 -6.23
C SER A 732 -7.32 -43.46 -6.65
N LYS A 733 -7.73 -42.25 -7.07
CA LYS A 733 -6.81 -41.20 -7.55
C LYS A 733 -6.40 -40.20 -6.49
N ASP A 734 -7.22 -40.07 -5.46
CA ASP A 734 -6.98 -39.14 -4.36
C ASP A 734 -5.92 -39.65 -3.37
N GLU A 735 -5.57 -40.93 -3.35
CA GLU A 735 -4.77 -41.50 -2.25
C GLU A 735 -3.33 -40.95 -2.14
N GLU A 736 -2.58 -40.86 -3.25
CA GLU A 736 -1.20 -40.32 -3.21
C GLU A 736 -1.20 -38.79 -3.00
N VAL A 737 -2.13 -38.07 -3.61
CA VAL A 737 -2.27 -36.62 -3.40
C VAL A 737 -2.72 -36.34 -1.97
N ASN A 738 -3.69 -37.07 -1.44
CA ASN A 738 -4.14 -36.97 -0.04
C ASN A 738 -3.04 -37.33 0.94
N LYS A 739 -2.18 -38.32 0.62
CA LYS A 739 -1.01 -38.63 1.43
C LYS A 739 -0.03 -37.46 1.46
N GLN A 740 0.17 -36.77 0.34
CA GLN A 740 0.99 -35.56 0.28
C GLN A 740 0.33 -34.39 1.01
N LEU A 741 -0.99 -34.21 0.91
CA LEU A 741 -1.75 -33.21 1.67
C LEU A 741 -1.65 -33.45 3.17
N LYS A 742 -1.84 -34.70 3.62
CA LYS A 742 -1.64 -35.13 5.03
C LYS A 742 -0.22 -34.84 5.50
N HIS A 743 0.79 -35.13 4.67
CA HIS A 743 2.17 -34.82 5.01
C HIS A 743 2.40 -33.31 5.15
N ILE A 744 1.89 -32.49 4.23
CA ILE A 744 2.03 -31.03 4.27
C ILE A 744 1.28 -30.44 5.47
N TRP A 745 0.11 -30.98 5.82
CA TRP A 745 -0.62 -30.59 7.02
C TRP A 745 0.21 -30.85 8.28
N ARG A 746 0.85 -32.03 8.40
CA ARG A 746 1.77 -32.31 9.51
C ARG A 746 2.97 -31.36 9.54
N VAL A 747 3.50 -30.98 8.36
CA VAL A 747 4.57 -29.98 8.27
C VAL A 747 4.12 -28.62 8.82
N MET A 748 2.84 -28.23 8.70
CA MET A 748 2.35 -27.00 9.35
C MET A 748 2.55 -27.04 10.87
N GLY A 749 2.15 -28.15 11.50
CA GLY A 749 2.37 -28.37 12.93
C GLY A 749 3.86 -28.43 13.32
N GLU A 750 4.68 -29.16 12.56
CA GLU A 750 6.14 -29.22 12.77
C GLU A 750 6.85 -27.86 12.67
N LYS A 751 6.27 -26.94 11.90
CA LYS A 751 6.76 -25.56 11.74
C LYS A 751 6.11 -24.56 12.68
N GLU A 752 5.28 -25.03 13.62
CA GLU A 752 4.54 -24.20 14.57
C GLU A 752 3.68 -23.13 13.88
N VAL A 753 3.22 -23.43 12.66
CA VAL A 753 2.22 -22.62 11.97
C VAL A 753 0.88 -22.95 12.60
N ARG A 754 0.09 -21.94 12.93
CA ARG A 754 -1.16 -22.16 13.63
C ARG A 754 -2.16 -22.92 12.78
N VAL A 755 -2.71 -24.00 13.35
CA VAL A 755 -3.86 -24.76 12.84
C VAL A 755 -5.01 -24.57 13.83
N HIS A 756 -6.18 -24.14 13.35
CA HIS A 756 -7.37 -23.93 14.19
C HIS A 756 -8.33 -25.13 14.17
N VAL A 757 -8.28 -25.95 13.12
CA VAL A 757 -9.06 -27.17 12.97
C VAL A 757 -8.11 -28.35 12.95
N ASP A 758 -8.09 -29.11 14.04
CA ASP A 758 -7.24 -30.29 14.15
C ASP A 758 -7.81 -31.45 13.31
N LEU A 759 -6.92 -32.16 12.62
CA LEU A 759 -7.24 -33.34 11.81
C LEU A 759 -6.69 -34.64 12.42
N GLU A 760 -5.86 -34.59 13.47
CA GLU A 760 -5.30 -35.79 14.09
C GLU A 760 -6.40 -36.72 14.61
N GLY A 761 -7.39 -36.15 15.32
CA GLY A 761 -8.54 -36.93 15.83
C GLY A 761 -9.36 -37.61 14.74
N VAL A 762 -9.42 -37.05 13.52
CA VAL A 762 -10.15 -37.64 12.39
C VAL A 762 -9.41 -38.84 11.81
N TRP A 763 -8.07 -38.81 11.82
CA TRP A 763 -7.27 -39.92 11.30
C TRP A 763 -7.11 -41.06 12.31
N ASP A 764 -7.18 -40.77 13.60
CA ASP A 764 -7.12 -41.77 14.67
C ASP A 764 -8.45 -42.56 14.81
N GLU A 765 -9.58 -42.03 14.30
CA GLU A 765 -10.87 -42.74 14.24
C GLU A 765 -10.98 -43.74 13.07
N GLU A 766 -10.07 -43.67 12.09
CA GLU A 766 -10.03 -44.55 10.90
C GLU A 766 -9.06 -45.75 11.04
N GLU A 767 -8.18 -45.76 12.04
CA GLU A 767 -7.31 -46.92 12.42
C GLU A 767 -7.97 -47.82 13.47
#